data_AF-A0A1C7N947-F1
#
_entry.id   AF-A0A1C7N947-F1
#
_cell.length_a   1.000
_cell.length_b   1.000
_cell.length_c   1.000
_cell.angle_alpha   90.00
_cell.angle_beta   90.00
_cell.angle_gamma   90.00
#
_symmetry.space_group_name_H-M   'P 1'
#
loop_
_entity.id
_entity.type
_entity.pdbx_description
1 polymer ?
#
loop_
_entity_poly.entity_id
_entity_poly.type
_entity_poly.pdbx_seq_one_letter_code
_entity_poly.pdbx_strand_id
1 'polypeptide(L)'
;MVVDIDNITRIQVLNEPNAIHAGYNLMRYIANDVTTVIGNVSNYVIITDINIASIYLQPLLAEFRSHLSPHQRLLSRILPSGEQTKSRQAKANIEDFLLDSSCTRDTCFIALGGGVIGDLVGYVASTFMRGAPFVQIPTTLLAMVDSSIGGKTAIDTPHGKNLIGAFWQPKRIYLDLAVLGTLPKRELANGMAEVIKTAAISSESEFIKLETGKDKFEKAILSLNKPNKSSPDEESAKEFLSSVVCASARFKANVVTQDEKESGLRGLLNFGHSIGHAYEAVLSPDWLHGECISLGLIHEAELSVSLGHCSPSVVERLTKCLSLYHLPTIINEKTKSRLVLSKVMTAMKVDKKNKGSQKRIVLISQLGKTFEPKASDVCDEAIEAILLKYISAKQSIFDNEQPQAPTSQDQINVSFELIATSEPMKPLISELCRMLSDKFNMIMNASKDLRCITCAPSTASKDHYLVYFTLEAGTSAVDLNSPCFEYVVPSVSNASTTKTCQDAFHFLQRIACQQQRHIVPSNRKQSTFVTLPVPSYDAALPSLVQQWLENTDAIEYRVDHLDCTGDWTKMAGDQLMKLRQNSNLPIVYTVRTEPQAGKFNASWINLYLELIQWGHHWGCEYVDVEINTLSDEQLKSIMELNQLYPATKIVASFHDPQHQYSWSSNDMKDVYNKAVQLFEHHRHQGVIKIVGYAQHFYDNIELEVFRHEIDPHQDKKIIMINMGPYGKLSRVTNNFLSPATHPVLPMVAAPGQLSVAELSAIRKELAMDK
;
A
#
# COMPACT_ATOMS: atom_id res chain seq x y z
N MET A 1 -10.08 -20.54 -48.59
CA MET A 1 -9.09 -19.59 -49.12
C MET A 1 -7.72 -20.23 -49.03
N VAL A 2 -6.93 -20.19 -50.10
CA VAL A 2 -5.51 -20.55 -50.06
C VAL A 2 -4.84 -19.42 -49.28
N VAL A 3 -4.20 -19.72 -48.14
CA VAL A 3 -3.38 -18.73 -47.43
C VAL A 3 -2.20 -18.44 -48.35
N ASP A 4 -2.03 -17.18 -48.73
CA ASP A 4 -0.87 -16.75 -49.50
C ASP A 4 0.36 -16.75 -48.59
N ILE A 5 1.10 -17.88 -48.60
CA ILE A 5 2.25 -18.13 -47.72
C ILE A 5 3.37 -17.11 -47.97
N ASP A 6 3.37 -16.45 -49.13
CA ASP A 6 4.36 -15.44 -49.52
C ASP A 6 4.19 -14.09 -48.79
N ASN A 7 3.07 -13.88 -48.08
CA ASN A 7 2.75 -12.64 -47.36
C ASN A 7 2.91 -12.70 -45.82
N ILE A 8 3.57 -13.73 -45.28
CA ILE A 8 3.83 -13.87 -43.83
C ILE A 8 5.15 -13.19 -43.46
N THR A 9 5.08 -12.18 -42.59
CA THR A 9 6.27 -11.54 -42.02
C THR A 9 6.84 -12.41 -40.90
N ARG A 10 8.13 -12.77 -41.00
CA ARG A 10 8.84 -13.53 -39.97
C ARG A 10 9.80 -12.64 -39.20
N ILE A 11 9.83 -12.77 -37.87
CA ILE A 11 10.72 -12.01 -36.99
C ILE A 11 11.50 -12.98 -36.10
N GLN A 12 12.82 -12.81 -36.08
CA GLN A 12 13.74 -13.57 -35.25
C GLN A 12 13.64 -13.14 -33.78
N VAL A 13 13.70 -14.11 -32.87
CA VAL A 13 13.86 -13.89 -31.42
C VAL A 13 14.94 -14.85 -30.93
N LEU A 14 15.93 -14.34 -30.19
CA LEU A 14 17.08 -15.12 -29.74
C LEU A 14 17.74 -15.81 -30.96
N ASN A 15 17.92 -17.13 -30.90
CA ASN A 15 18.53 -17.93 -31.95
C ASN A 15 17.52 -18.55 -32.93
N GLU A 16 16.21 -18.26 -32.79
CA GLU A 16 15.16 -18.83 -33.65
C GLU A 16 14.76 -17.81 -34.73
N PRO A 17 15.17 -17.99 -36.00
CA PRO A 17 14.95 -17.01 -37.07
C PRO A 17 13.48 -16.85 -37.45
N ASN A 18 12.66 -17.87 -37.17
CA ASN A 18 11.23 -17.89 -37.51
C ASN A 18 10.37 -17.96 -36.24
N ALA A 19 10.76 -17.24 -35.18
CA ALA A 19 10.06 -17.29 -33.89
C ALA A 19 8.66 -16.69 -33.96
N ILE A 20 8.51 -15.53 -34.59
CA ILE A 20 7.24 -14.80 -34.73
C ILE A 20 6.81 -14.80 -36.19
N HIS A 21 5.53 -15.10 -36.44
CA HIS A 21 4.91 -15.13 -37.76
C HIS A 21 3.69 -14.19 -37.74
N ALA A 22 3.72 -13.14 -38.55
CA ALA A 22 2.69 -12.11 -38.58
C ALA A 22 2.03 -12.02 -39.95
N GLY A 23 0.71 -11.86 -39.96
CA GLY A 23 -0.10 -11.82 -41.18
C GLY A 23 -1.59 -11.77 -40.86
N TYR A 24 -2.43 -12.15 -41.82
CA TYR A 24 -3.88 -12.14 -41.70
C TYR A 24 -4.47 -13.51 -42.02
N ASN A 25 -5.51 -13.91 -41.29
CA ASN A 25 -6.27 -15.15 -41.50
C ASN A 25 -5.38 -16.39 -41.41
N LEU A 26 -4.57 -16.47 -40.35
CA LEU A 26 -3.51 -17.46 -40.19
C LEU A 26 -3.98 -18.79 -39.63
N MET A 27 -5.23 -18.98 -39.21
CA MET A 27 -5.68 -20.21 -38.50
C MET A 27 -5.24 -21.53 -39.17
N ARG A 28 -5.46 -21.67 -40.48
CA ARG A 28 -5.02 -22.84 -41.25
C ARG A 28 -3.50 -22.98 -41.28
N TYR A 29 -2.81 -21.87 -41.49
CA TYR A 29 -1.35 -21.84 -41.49
C TYR A 29 -0.78 -22.21 -40.11
N ILE A 30 -1.38 -21.71 -39.03
CA ILE A 30 -1.00 -22.02 -37.65
C ILE A 30 -1.14 -23.52 -37.40
N ALA A 31 -2.30 -24.11 -37.72
CA ALA A 31 -2.51 -25.54 -37.57
C ALA A 31 -1.43 -26.35 -38.29
N ASN A 32 -1.20 -26.04 -39.58
CA ASN A 32 -0.20 -26.72 -40.39
C ASN A 32 1.23 -26.54 -39.88
N ASP A 33 1.65 -25.31 -39.53
CA ASP A 33 3.00 -25.00 -39.04
C ASP A 33 3.26 -25.66 -37.69
N VAL A 34 2.32 -25.56 -36.74
CA VAL A 34 2.44 -26.19 -35.42
C VAL A 34 2.56 -27.71 -35.54
N THR A 35 1.69 -28.36 -36.32
CA THR A 35 1.73 -29.83 -36.47
C THR A 35 2.93 -30.32 -37.26
N THR A 36 3.56 -29.47 -38.07
CA THR A 36 4.77 -29.81 -38.83
C THR A 36 6.02 -29.58 -37.99
N VAL A 37 6.17 -28.40 -37.40
CA VAL A 37 7.39 -27.98 -36.66
C VAL A 37 7.46 -28.62 -35.28
N ILE A 38 6.31 -28.83 -34.63
CA ILE A 38 6.19 -29.46 -33.31
C ILE A 38 5.50 -30.82 -33.47
N GLY A 39 5.72 -31.51 -34.60
CA GLY A 39 4.99 -32.72 -34.96
C GLY A 39 5.27 -33.96 -34.12
N ASN A 40 6.39 -34.01 -33.41
CA ASN A 40 6.78 -35.16 -32.57
C ASN A 40 6.19 -35.06 -31.14
N VAL A 41 4.87 -34.91 -31.06
CA VAL A 41 4.10 -34.81 -29.80
C VAL A 41 2.84 -35.66 -29.92
N SER A 42 2.42 -36.28 -28.82
CA SER A 42 1.17 -37.07 -28.77
C SER A 42 -0.07 -36.22 -28.47
N ASN A 43 0.10 -35.03 -27.87
CA ASN A 43 -1.03 -34.19 -27.45
C ASN A 43 -0.83 -32.72 -27.83
N TYR A 44 -1.85 -32.11 -28.42
CA TYR A 44 -2.00 -30.66 -28.50
C TYR A 44 -3.12 -30.22 -27.55
N VAL A 45 -2.88 -29.17 -26.77
CA VAL A 45 -3.86 -28.66 -25.81
C VAL A 45 -4.08 -27.17 -26.03
N ILE A 46 -5.26 -26.80 -26.53
CA ILE A 46 -5.65 -25.40 -26.73
C ILE A 46 -6.29 -24.87 -25.45
N ILE A 47 -5.70 -23.84 -24.87
CA ILE A 47 -6.22 -23.18 -23.67
C ILE A 47 -6.61 -21.75 -24.02
N THR A 48 -7.82 -21.36 -23.64
CA THR A 48 -8.40 -20.05 -23.97
C THR A 48 -9.40 -19.60 -22.90
N ASP A 49 -9.89 -18.37 -22.98
CA ASP A 49 -10.98 -17.88 -22.13
C ASP A 49 -12.36 -18.01 -22.79
N ILE A 50 -13.41 -17.85 -22.00
CA ILE A 50 -14.80 -17.99 -22.44
C ILE A 50 -15.21 -17.05 -23.58
N ASN A 51 -14.67 -15.83 -23.64
CA ASN A 51 -15.02 -14.85 -24.66
C ASN A 51 -14.39 -15.24 -25.99
N ILE A 52 -13.09 -15.54 -25.98
CA ILE A 52 -12.33 -15.94 -27.16
C ILE A 52 -12.80 -17.31 -27.68
N ALA A 53 -13.14 -18.24 -26.77
CA ALA A 53 -13.66 -19.56 -27.13
C ALA A 53 -14.90 -19.49 -28.03
N SER A 54 -15.80 -18.56 -27.74
CA SER A 54 -17.08 -18.41 -28.45
C SER A 54 -16.91 -18.05 -29.94
N ILE A 55 -15.77 -17.46 -30.32
CA ILE A 55 -15.52 -16.95 -31.67
C ILE A 55 -14.51 -17.84 -32.40
N TYR A 56 -13.39 -18.18 -31.76
CA TYR A 56 -12.19 -18.67 -32.45
C TYR A 56 -11.83 -20.13 -32.17
N LEU A 57 -12.34 -20.72 -31.08
CA LEU A 57 -11.92 -22.07 -30.68
C LEU A 57 -12.38 -23.15 -31.67
N GLN A 58 -13.67 -23.16 -32.05
CA GLN A 58 -14.18 -24.21 -32.95
C GLN A 58 -13.54 -24.16 -34.35
N PRO A 59 -13.40 -22.98 -35.01
CA PRO A 59 -12.65 -22.88 -36.26
C PRO A 59 -11.21 -23.40 -36.14
N LEU A 60 -10.49 -23.01 -35.08
CA LEU A 60 -9.12 -23.45 -34.87
C LEU A 60 -9.02 -24.96 -34.63
N LEU A 61 -9.93 -25.54 -33.84
CA LEU A 61 -10.00 -26.99 -33.62
C LEU A 61 -10.23 -27.75 -34.93
N ALA A 62 -11.08 -27.22 -35.83
CA ALA A 62 -11.33 -27.84 -37.13
C ALA A 62 -10.08 -27.85 -38.01
N GLU A 63 -9.35 -26.73 -38.06
CA GLU A 63 -8.07 -26.66 -38.79
C GLU A 63 -7.05 -27.64 -38.21
N PHE A 64 -6.84 -27.66 -36.88
CA PHE A 64 -5.92 -28.62 -36.27
C PHE A 64 -6.31 -30.06 -36.58
N ARG A 65 -7.57 -30.45 -36.41
CA ARG A 65 -8.04 -31.82 -36.71
C ARG A 65 -7.75 -32.25 -38.15
N SER A 66 -7.75 -31.32 -39.12
CA SER A 66 -7.43 -31.64 -40.52
C SER A 66 -5.95 -31.91 -40.76
N HIS A 67 -5.07 -31.52 -39.83
CA HIS A 67 -3.61 -31.65 -39.92
C HIS A 67 -3.00 -32.66 -38.93
N LEU A 68 -3.79 -33.26 -38.03
CA LEU A 68 -3.29 -34.25 -37.06
C LEU A 68 -3.01 -35.61 -37.69
N SER A 69 -1.95 -36.26 -37.21
CA SER A 69 -1.72 -37.68 -37.46
C SER A 69 -2.62 -38.57 -36.59
N PRO A 70 -2.94 -39.81 -36.99
CA PRO A 70 -3.88 -40.69 -36.26
C PRO A 70 -3.53 -40.97 -34.79
N HIS A 71 -2.25 -40.84 -34.41
CA HIS A 71 -1.75 -41.09 -33.05
C HIS A 71 -1.77 -39.84 -32.16
N GLN A 72 -2.18 -38.68 -32.70
CA GLN A 72 -2.16 -37.40 -31.98
C GLN A 72 -3.55 -37.05 -31.48
N ARG A 73 -3.62 -36.58 -30.23
CA ARG A 73 -4.85 -36.09 -29.59
C ARG A 73 -4.88 -34.58 -29.58
N LEU A 74 -6.09 -34.02 -29.66
CA LEU A 74 -6.35 -32.59 -29.50
C LEU A 74 -7.36 -32.38 -28.38
N LEU A 75 -6.94 -31.68 -27.35
CA LEU A 75 -7.76 -31.31 -26.19
C LEU A 75 -7.95 -29.79 -26.17
N SER A 76 -9.00 -29.34 -25.48
CA SER A 76 -9.21 -27.93 -25.20
C SER A 76 -9.66 -27.68 -23.77
N ARG A 77 -9.28 -26.53 -23.22
CA ARG A 77 -9.70 -26.06 -21.91
C ARG A 77 -10.11 -24.60 -21.99
N ILE A 78 -11.32 -24.31 -21.51
CA ILE A 78 -11.88 -22.96 -21.46
C ILE A 78 -11.81 -22.46 -20.01
N LEU A 79 -11.31 -21.25 -19.82
CA LEU A 79 -11.14 -20.59 -18.52
C LEU A 79 -12.07 -19.36 -18.40
N PRO A 80 -12.33 -18.86 -17.18
CA PRO A 80 -12.91 -17.53 -17.00
C PRO A 80 -12.03 -16.44 -17.63
N SER A 81 -12.62 -15.34 -18.09
CA SER A 81 -11.89 -14.19 -18.63
C SER A 81 -11.43 -13.23 -17.53
N GLY A 82 -10.37 -12.47 -17.79
CA GLY A 82 -9.90 -11.37 -16.94
C GLY A 82 -8.72 -11.72 -16.02
N GLU A 83 -8.11 -10.70 -15.40
CA GLU A 83 -6.84 -10.82 -14.66
C GLU A 83 -6.90 -11.83 -13.51
N GLN A 84 -8.06 -11.99 -12.85
CA GLN A 84 -8.24 -12.93 -11.73
C GLN A 84 -7.95 -14.40 -12.11
N THR A 85 -8.06 -14.74 -13.40
CA THR A 85 -7.71 -16.06 -13.91
C THR A 85 -6.21 -16.33 -13.80
N LYS A 86 -5.37 -15.31 -13.72
CA LYS A 86 -3.92 -15.44 -13.60
C LYS A 86 -3.49 -15.75 -12.16
N SER A 87 -3.92 -16.89 -11.62
CA SER A 87 -3.78 -17.25 -10.21
C SER A 87 -3.19 -18.66 -9.99
N ARG A 88 -2.74 -18.92 -8.76
CA ARG A 88 -2.28 -20.27 -8.34
C ARG A 88 -3.36 -21.33 -8.57
N GLN A 89 -4.61 -21.00 -8.29
CA GLN A 89 -5.72 -21.92 -8.44
C GLN A 89 -5.98 -22.29 -9.91
N ALA A 90 -5.99 -21.30 -10.80
CA ALA A 90 -6.20 -21.57 -12.22
C ALA A 90 -5.05 -22.40 -12.80
N LYS A 91 -3.80 -22.12 -12.40
CA LYS A 91 -2.63 -22.93 -12.76
C LYS A 91 -2.81 -24.39 -12.34
N ALA A 92 -3.15 -24.64 -11.07
CA ALA A 92 -3.38 -25.98 -10.54
C ALA A 92 -4.51 -26.70 -11.31
N ASN A 93 -5.64 -26.03 -11.53
CA ASN A 93 -6.78 -26.59 -12.26
C ASN A 93 -6.44 -27.00 -13.70
N ILE A 94 -5.53 -26.28 -14.36
CA ILE A 94 -5.06 -26.66 -15.70
C ILE A 94 -4.13 -27.88 -15.59
N GLU A 95 -3.21 -27.88 -14.64
CA GLU A 95 -2.27 -29.00 -14.41
C GLU A 95 -3.01 -30.30 -14.08
N ASP A 96 -4.00 -30.25 -13.19
CA ASP A 96 -4.81 -31.41 -12.80
C ASP A 96 -5.62 -31.95 -14.00
N PHE A 97 -6.25 -31.07 -14.78
CA PHE A 97 -6.96 -31.45 -16.00
C PHE A 97 -6.08 -32.22 -17.00
N LEU A 98 -4.81 -31.81 -17.13
CA LEU A 98 -3.85 -32.46 -18.03
C LEU A 98 -3.45 -33.84 -17.52
N LEU A 99 -3.20 -33.96 -16.21
CA LEU A 99 -2.87 -35.23 -15.56
C LEU A 99 -4.04 -36.22 -15.65
N ASP A 100 -5.26 -35.75 -15.38
CA ASP A 100 -6.50 -36.54 -15.53
C ASP A 100 -6.71 -37.02 -16.97
N SER A 101 -6.32 -36.20 -17.95
CA SER A 101 -6.38 -36.53 -19.38
C SER A 101 -5.21 -37.43 -19.85
N SER A 102 -4.34 -37.86 -18.94
CA SER A 102 -3.12 -38.62 -19.21
C SER A 102 -2.21 -37.92 -20.23
N CYS A 103 -2.06 -36.60 -20.12
CA CYS A 103 -1.06 -35.85 -20.88
C CYS A 103 0.34 -36.12 -20.34
N THR A 104 1.27 -36.39 -21.25
CA THR A 104 2.68 -36.70 -20.97
C THR A 104 3.58 -35.52 -21.35
N ARG A 105 4.89 -35.63 -21.07
CA ARG A 105 5.87 -34.55 -21.29
C ARG A 105 5.95 -34.05 -22.74
N ASP A 106 5.59 -34.89 -23.70
CA ASP A 106 5.46 -34.56 -25.12
C ASP A 106 4.10 -33.89 -25.44
N THR A 107 3.59 -33.04 -24.55
CA THR A 107 2.39 -32.23 -24.79
C THR A 107 2.78 -30.87 -25.32
N CYS A 108 2.16 -30.42 -26.41
CA CYS A 108 2.29 -29.06 -26.92
C CYS A 108 1.10 -28.20 -26.47
N PHE A 109 1.41 -27.16 -25.72
CA PHE A 109 0.41 -26.19 -25.24
C PHE A 109 0.19 -25.09 -26.28
N ILE A 110 -1.05 -24.68 -26.48
CA ILE A 110 -1.43 -23.62 -27.41
C ILE A 110 -2.20 -22.56 -26.62
N ALA A 111 -1.57 -21.42 -26.37
CA ALA A 111 -2.18 -20.29 -25.67
C ALA A 111 -2.95 -19.43 -26.69
N LEU A 112 -4.29 -19.54 -26.69
CA LEU A 112 -5.17 -18.72 -27.55
C LEU A 112 -5.84 -17.65 -26.70
N GLY A 113 -5.31 -16.42 -26.72
CA GLY A 113 -5.87 -15.34 -25.89
C GLY A 113 -4.98 -14.09 -25.79
N GLY A 114 -5.35 -13.18 -24.88
CA GLY A 114 -4.53 -12.02 -24.52
C GLY A 114 -3.39 -12.37 -23.55
N GLY A 115 -2.80 -11.34 -22.93
CA GLY A 115 -1.67 -11.50 -22.00
C GLY A 115 -1.96 -12.42 -20.80
N VAL A 116 -3.19 -12.39 -20.26
CA VAL A 116 -3.60 -13.27 -19.16
C VAL A 116 -3.45 -14.75 -19.51
N ILE A 117 -4.00 -15.16 -20.66
CA ILE A 117 -3.91 -16.55 -21.13
C ILE A 117 -2.47 -16.87 -21.51
N GLY A 118 -1.78 -15.96 -22.19
CA GLY A 118 -0.38 -16.13 -22.58
C GLY A 118 0.56 -16.39 -21.40
N ASP A 119 0.46 -15.59 -20.34
CA ASP A 119 1.28 -15.71 -19.14
C ASP A 119 0.95 -16.99 -18.37
N LEU A 120 -0.34 -17.27 -18.14
CA LEU A 120 -0.78 -18.44 -17.37
C LEU A 120 -0.39 -19.74 -18.07
N VAL A 121 -0.70 -19.87 -19.37
CA VAL A 121 -0.42 -21.09 -20.14
C VAL A 121 1.07 -21.28 -20.33
N GLY A 122 1.81 -20.19 -20.58
CA GLY A 122 3.27 -20.24 -20.62
C GLY A 122 3.88 -20.72 -19.30
N TYR A 123 3.33 -20.29 -18.16
CA TYR A 123 3.84 -20.70 -16.85
C TYR A 123 3.48 -22.15 -16.52
N VAL A 124 2.28 -22.60 -16.87
CA VAL A 124 1.93 -24.02 -16.84
C VAL A 124 2.90 -24.82 -17.71
N ALA A 125 3.13 -24.43 -18.96
CA ALA A 125 4.04 -25.15 -19.85
C ALA A 125 5.48 -25.20 -19.32
N SER A 126 5.93 -24.17 -18.60
CA SER A 126 7.28 -24.14 -18.00
C SER A 126 7.45 -25.13 -16.84
N THR A 127 6.36 -25.50 -16.16
CA THR A 127 6.41 -26.30 -14.91
C THR A 127 5.78 -27.68 -15.07
N PHE A 128 4.85 -27.87 -16.00
CA PHE A 128 4.22 -29.16 -16.29
C PHE A 128 5.29 -30.18 -16.70
N MET A 129 5.41 -31.24 -15.91
CA MET A 129 6.47 -32.26 -16.04
C MET A 129 7.90 -31.66 -16.21
N ARG A 130 8.16 -30.53 -15.55
CA ARG A 130 9.42 -29.76 -15.59
C ARG A 130 9.74 -29.15 -16.97
N GLY A 131 8.72 -28.87 -17.77
CA GLY A 131 8.84 -28.13 -19.02
C GLY A 131 8.32 -28.92 -20.22
N ALA A 132 7.47 -28.25 -21.00
CA ALA A 132 6.85 -28.74 -22.22
C ALA A 132 6.79 -27.63 -23.30
N PRO A 133 6.78 -27.99 -24.60
CA PRO A 133 6.69 -27.01 -25.67
C PRO A 133 5.35 -26.26 -25.63
N PHE A 134 5.37 -24.97 -25.95
CA PHE A 134 4.16 -24.19 -26.13
C PHE A 134 4.28 -23.17 -27.24
N VAL A 135 3.14 -22.70 -27.75
CA VAL A 135 3.03 -21.61 -28.73
C VAL A 135 2.05 -20.55 -28.25
N GLN A 136 2.24 -19.32 -28.71
CA GLN A 136 1.36 -18.18 -28.45
C GLN A 136 0.55 -17.83 -29.69
N ILE A 137 -0.77 -17.68 -29.54
CA ILE A 137 -1.68 -17.12 -30.53
C ILE A 137 -2.36 -15.89 -29.88
N PRO A 138 -1.67 -14.73 -29.85
CA PRO A 138 -2.18 -13.52 -29.22
C PRO A 138 -3.45 -13.00 -29.92
N THR A 139 -4.50 -12.75 -29.16
CA THR A 139 -5.80 -12.24 -29.67
C THR A 139 -6.09 -10.79 -29.30
N THR A 140 -5.17 -10.13 -28.58
CA THR A 140 -5.25 -8.71 -28.23
C THR A 140 -4.07 -7.96 -28.82
N LEU A 141 -4.24 -6.68 -29.15
CA LEU A 141 -3.14 -5.87 -29.66
C LEU A 141 -1.96 -5.84 -28.67
N LEU A 142 -2.25 -5.66 -27.37
CA LEU A 142 -1.25 -5.69 -26.30
C LEU A 142 -0.40 -6.97 -26.36
N ALA A 143 -1.03 -8.12 -26.50
CA ALA A 143 -0.31 -9.39 -26.57
C ALA A 143 0.52 -9.54 -27.84
N MET A 144 0.04 -9.02 -28.97
CA MET A 144 0.77 -9.06 -30.24
C MET A 144 2.04 -8.20 -30.22
N VAL A 145 1.99 -7.05 -29.55
CA VAL A 145 3.07 -6.05 -29.58
C VAL A 145 4.00 -6.12 -28.38
N ASP A 146 3.56 -6.79 -27.30
CA ASP A 146 4.30 -6.88 -26.05
C ASP A 146 4.21 -8.28 -25.41
N SER A 147 3.12 -8.65 -24.73
CA SER A 147 3.17 -9.73 -23.72
C SER A 147 3.50 -11.13 -24.24
N SER A 148 3.14 -11.47 -25.48
CA SER A 148 3.46 -12.79 -26.05
C SER A 148 4.95 -12.98 -26.39
N ILE A 149 5.73 -11.88 -26.41
CA ILE A 149 7.12 -11.87 -26.87
C ILE A 149 8.10 -11.86 -25.70
N GLY A 150 9.03 -12.81 -25.73
CA GLY A 150 10.22 -12.85 -24.87
C GLY A 150 10.08 -13.69 -23.60
N GLY A 151 9.06 -14.55 -23.53
CA GLY A 151 9.03 -15.69 -22.63
C GLY A 151 8.86 -15.38 -21.15
N LYS A 152 8.49 -14.16 -20.76
CA LYS A 152 8.07 -13.90 -19.38
C LYS A 152 6.69 -14.51 -19.18
N THR A 153 6.54 -15.37 -18.19
CA THR A 153 5.29 -16.05 -17.87
C THR A 153 5.10 -15.98 -16.36
N ALA A 154 3.89 -15.72 -15.87
CA ALA A 154 3.67 -15.51 -14.46
C ALA A 154 2.21 -15.65 -14.03
N ILE A 155 2.02 -15.70 -12.72
CA ILE A 155 0.74 -15.53 -12.03
C ILE A 155 0.81 -14.43 -10.99
N ASP A 156 -0.35 -13.89 -10.65
CA ASP A 156 -0.53 -12.92 -9.60
C ASP A 156 -0.72 -13.63 -8.25
N THR A 157 -0.42 -12.88 -7.19
CA THR A 157 -0.69 -13.28 -5.81
C THR A 157 -1.38 -12.13 -5.08
N PRO A 158 -1.96 -12.34 -3.88
CA PRO A 158 -2.47 -11.24 -3.08
C PRO A 158 -1.43 -10.15 -2.76
N HIS A 159 -0.13 -10.46 -2.90
CA HIS A 159 0.97 -9.50 -2.68
C HIS A 159 1.32 -8.67 -3.92
N GLY A 160 0.74 -8.95 -5.09
CA GLY A 160 0.99 -8.17 -6.30
C GLY A 160 1.04 -8.99 -7.59
N LYS A 161 1.27 -8.27 -8.69
CA LYS A 161 1.23 -8.81 -10.05
C LYS A 161 2.53 -9.50 -10.46
N ASN A 162 2.42 -10.60 -11.20
CA ASN A 162 3.52 -11.29 -11.87
C ASN A 162 4.70 -11.64 -10.93
N LEU A 163 4.42 -11.88 -9.65
CA LEU A 163 5.46 -12.12 -8.63
C LEU A 163 6.02 -13.54 -8.67
N ILE A 164 5.22 -14.50 -9.14
CA ILE A 164 5.61 -15.91 -9.24
C ILE A 164 5.49 -16.32 -10.71
N GLY A 165 6.59 -16.79 -11.30
CA GLY A 165 6.64 -17.05 -12.74
C GLY A 165 7.93 -17.73 -13.18
N ALA A 166 8.11 -17.83 -14.49
CA ALA A 166 9.31 -18.37 -15.13
C ALA A 166 9.60 -17.66 -16.45
N PHE A 167 10.88 -17.67 -16.84
CA PHE A 167 11.29 -17.39 -18.22
C PHE A 167 11.19 -18.69 -19.04
N TRP A 168 10.21 -18.76 -19.93
CA TRP A 168 9.94 -19.92 -20.79
C TRP A 168 9.58 -19.45 -22.20
N GLN A 169 10.48 -19.69 -23.17
CA GLN A 169 10.29 -19.20 -24.53
C GLN A 169 9.28 -20.06 -25.31
N PRO A 170 8.27 -19.45 -25.96
CA PRO A 170 7.40 -20.19 -26.87
C PRO A 170 8.20 -20.67 -28.09
N LYS A 171 7.80 -21.80 -28.66
CA LYS A 171 8.37 -22.33 -29.90
C LYS A 171 7.98 -21.47 -31.11
N ARG A 172 6.77 -20.90 -31.08
CA ARG A 172 6.20 -20.04 -32.11
C ARG A 172 5.27 -19.00 -31.48
N ILE A 173 5.21 -17.83 -32.09
CA ILE A 173 4.26 -16.75 -31.78
C ILE A 173 3.56 -16.35 -33.08
N TYR A 174 2.23 -16.47 -33.13
CA TYR A 174 1.45 -16.22 -34.34
C TYR A 174 0.60 -14.95 -34.21
N LEU A 175 1.01 -13.87 -34.88
CA LEU A 175 0.29 -12.60 -34.90
C LEU A 175 -0.72 -12.60 -36.05
N ASP A 176 -1.87 -13.25 -35.84
CA ASP A 176 -3.01 -13.16 -36.78
C ASP A 176 -3.75 -11.84 -36.57
N LEU A 177 -3.40 -10.84 -37.36
CA LEU A 177 -3.95 -9.49 -37.27
C LEU A 177 -5.46 -9.42 -37.56
N ALA A 178 -6.04 -10.44 -38.21
CA ALA A 178 -7.47 -10.47 -38.51
C ALA A 178 -8.33 -10.53 -37.24
N VAL A 179 -7.82 -11.10 -36.15
CA VAL A 179 -8.57 -11.22 -34.89
C VAL A 179 -8.86 -9.86 -34.24
N LEU A 180 -8.08 -8.82 -34.58
CA LEU A 180 -8.30 -7.47 -34.08
C LEU A 180 -9.63 -6.86 -34.56
N GLY A 181 -10.26 -7.42 -35.60
CA GLY A 181 -11.57 -6.97 -36.09
C GLY A 181 -12.70 -7.16 -35.07
N THR A 182 -12.58 -8.14 -34.17
CA THR A 182 -13.57 -8.40 -33.10
C THR A 182 -13.16 -7.85 -31.74
N LEU A 183 -11.95 -7.28 -31.62
CA LEU A 183 -11.42 -6.79 -30.35
C LEU A 183 -12.22 -5.56 -29.87
N PRO A 184 -12.70 -5.53 -28.61
CA PRO A 184 -13.38 -4.35 -28.07
C PRO A 184 -12.50 -3.10 -28.18
N LYS A 185 -13.12 -1.95 -28.50
CA LYS A 185 -12.40 -0.67 -28.68
C LYS A 185 -11.53 -0.30 -27.47
N ARG A 186 -12.00 -0.60 -26.25
CA ARG A 186 -11.26 -0.36 -25.00
C ARG A 186 -9.97 -1.19 -24.94
N GLU A 187 -10.02 -2.47 -25.34
CA GLU A 187 -8.85 -3.35 -25.38
C GLU A 187 -7.90 -3.01 -26.54
N LEU A 188 -8.42 -2.49 -27.64
CA LEU A 188 -7.59 -1.95 -28.72
C LEU A 188 -6.81 -0.72 -28.24
N ALA A 189 -7.47 0.22 -27.57
CA ALA A 189 -6.82 1.39 -26.96
C ALA A 189 -5.80 0.96 -25.89
N ASN A 190 -6.17 0.01 -25.01
CA ASN A 190 -5.29 -0.60 -24.02
C ASN A 190 -3.96 -1.08 -24.64
N GLY A 191 -4.01 -1.80 -25.76
CA GLY A 191 -2.81 -2.25 -26.47
C GLY A 191 -2.00 -1.14 -27.15
N MET A 192 -2.63 -0.02 -27.54
CA MET A 192 -1.91 1.11 -28.14
C MET A 192 -0.93 1.78 -27.16
N ALA A 193 -1.14 1.65 -25.85
CA ALA A 193 -0.21 2.19 -24.86
C ALA A 193 1.18 1.56 -25.02
N GLU A 194 1.25 0.25 -25.25
CA GLU A 194 2.50 -0.49 -25.46
C GLU A 194 3.16 -0.17 -26.81
N VAL A 195 2.35 0.06 -27.85
CA VAL A 195 2.83 0.50 -29.17
C VAL A 195 3.47 1.88 -29.07
N ILE A 196 2.80 2.83 -28.42
CA ILE A 196 3.27 4.21 -28.24
C ILE A 196 4.51 4.23 -27.34
N LYS A 197 4.51 3.48 -26.23
CA LYS A 197 5.70 3.28 -25.39
C LYS A 197 6.89 2.85 -26.23
N THR A 198 6.71 1.79 -27.02
CA THR A 198 7.78 1.20 -27.81
C THR A 198 8.34 2.22 -28.80
N ALA A 199 7.49 2.89 -29.58
CA ALA A 199 7.92 3.95 -30.48
C ALA A 199 8.65 5.09 -29.74
N ALA A 200 8.13 5.52 -28.58
CA ALA A 200 8.71 6.60 -27.78
C ALA A 200 10.14 6.28 -27.28
N ILE A 201 10.49 5.01 -27.05
CA ILE A 201 11.84 4.63 -26.62
C ILE A 201 12.75 4.15 -27.76
N SER A 202 12.19 3.82 -28.94
CA SER A 202 12.93 3.16 -30.01
C SER A 202 13.17 3.99 -31.27
N SER A 203 12.18 4.78 -31.72
CA SER A 203 12.26 5.48 -33.01
C SER A 203 11.27 6.64 -33.11
N GLU A 204 11.80 7.85 -33.35
CA GLU A 204 10.97 9.03 -33.59
C GLU A 204 10.14 8.90 -34.88
N SER A 205 10.67 8.25 -35.92
CA SER A 205 9.94 8.08 -37.17
C SER A 205 8.72 7.16 -37.01
N GLU A 206 8.84 6.10 -36.20
CA GLU A 206 7.69 5.26 -35.84
C GLU A 206 6.71 6.03 -34.96
N PHE A 207 7.18 6.93 -34.09
CA PHE A 207 6.29 7.78 -33.29
C PHE A 207 5.49 8.75 -34.17
N ILE A 208 6.13 9.44 -35.12
CA ILE A 208 5.47 10.34 -36.09
C ILE A 208 4.44 9.60 -36.94
N LYS A 209 4.76 8.36 -37.31
CA LYS A 209 3.84 7.48 -38.03
C LYS A 209 2.57 7.20 -37.22
N LEU A 210 2.66 7.07 -35.90
CA LEU A 210 1.48 6.96 -35.03
C LEU A 210 0.70 8.28 -34.93
N GLU A 211 1.40 9.42 -34.81
CA GLU A 211 0.77 10.75 -34.76
C GLU A 211 -0.05 11.07 -36.03
N THR A 212 0.42 10.63 -37.20
CA THR A 212 -0.19 10.94 -38.51
C THR A 212 -1.07 9.82 -39.07
N GLY A 213 -1.03 8.62 -38.47
CA GLY A 213 -1.59 7.40 -39.04
C GLY A 213 -2.94 6.95 -38.50
N LYS A 214 -3.59 7.74 -37.63
CA LYS A 214 -4.83 7.37 -36.94
C LYS A 214 -5.95 6.92 -37.90
N ASP A 215 -6.19 7.68 -38.97
CA ASP A 215 -7.25 7.37 -39.94
C ASP A 215 -6.99 6.05 -40.67
N LYS A 216 -5.72 5.80 -41.05
CA LYS A 216 -5.32 4.53 -41.66
C LYS A 216 -5.48 3.37 -40.69
N PHE A 217 -5.10 3.57 -39.43
CA PHE A 217 -5.26 2.55 -38.39
C PHE A 217 -6.73 2.17 -38.17
N GLU A 218 -7.62 3.15 -37.99
CA GLU A 218 -9.05 2.88 -37.80
C GLU A 218 -9.68 2.22 -39.02
N LYS A 219 -9.32 2.69 -40.21
CA LYS A 219 -9.76 2.08 -41.47
C LYS A 219 -9.33 0.62 -41.59
N ALA A 220 -8.09 0.32 -41.21
CA ALA A 220 -7.58 -1.05 -41.19
C ALA A 220 -8.48 -1.93 -40.30
N ILE A 221 -8.71 -1.51 -39.06
CA ILE A 221 -9.53 -2.25 -38.08
C ILE A 221 -10.96 -2.46 -38.58
N LEU A 222 -11.59 -1.42 -39.14
CA LEU A 222 -12.95 -1.51 -39.71
C LEU A 222 -13.02 -2.49 -40.89
N SER A 223 -11.96 -2.57 -41.71
CA SER A 223 -11.89 -3.46 -42.86
C SER A 223 -11.80 -4.95 -42.48
N LEU A 224 -11.28 -5.28 -41.28
CA LEU A 224 -11.08 -6.67 -40.85
C LEU A 224 -12.40 -7.45 -40.70
N ASN A 225 -13.52 -6.75 -40.50
CA ASN A 225 -14.86 -7.33 -40.43
C ASN A 225 -15.49 -7.60 -41.81
N LYS A 226 -14.79 -7.32 -42.92
CA LYS A 226 -15.27 -7.48 -44.29
C LYS A 226 -14.32 -8.34 -45.14
N PRO A 227 -14.34 -9.68 -45.00
CA PRO A 227 -13.34 -10.55 -45.62
C PRO A 227 -13.39 -10.62 -47.17
N ASN A 228 -14.49 -10.21 -47.82
CA ASN A 228 -14.73 -10.51 -49.25
C ASN A 228 -14.63 -9.33 -50.22
N LYS A 229 -14.22 -8.13 -49.78
CA LYS A 229 -13.94 -6.98 -50.66
C LYS A 229 -12.82 -6.16 -50.03
N SER A 230 -11.69 -6.01 -50.71
CA SER A 230 -10.62 -5.11 -50.29
C SER A 230 -10.30 -4.16 -51.43
N SER A 231 -10.65 -2.89 -51.23
CA SER A 231 -10.18 -1.80 -52.09
C SER A 231 -8.67 -1.59 -51.90
N PRO A 232 -7.95 -1.01 -52.87
CA PRO A 232 -6.52 -0.71 -52.73
C PRO A 232 -6.18 0.11 -51.48
N ASP A 233 -7.11 0.96 -51.06
CA ASP A 233 -7.00 1.82 -49.89
C ASP A 233 -7.18 1.04 -48.56
N GLU A 234 -8.06 0.04 -48.53
CA GLU A 234 -8.16 -0.90 -47.40
C GLU A 234 -6.93 -1.79 -47.28
N GLU A 235 -6.33 -2.19 -48.40
CA GLU A 235 -5.08 -2.99 -48.37
C GLU A 235 -3.91 -2.16 -47.84
N SER A 236 -3.78 -0.90 -48.30
CA SER A 236 -2.79 0.04 -47.74
C SER A 236 -2.99 0.30 -46.24
N ALA A 237 -4.24 0.33 -45.77
CA ALA A 237 -4.54 0.46 -44.35
C ALA A 237 -4.12 -0.80 -43.56
N LYS A 238 -4.35 -2.00 -44.08
CA LYS A 238 -3.87 -3.26 -43.48
C LYS A 238 -2.34 -3.31 -43.45
N GLU A 239 -1.66 -2.94 -44.53
CA GLU A 239 -0.20 -2.82 -44.55
C GLU A 239 0.31 -1.86 -43.47
N PHE A 240 -0.38 -0.73 -43.27
CA PHE A 240 -0.08 0.21 -42.19
C PHE A 240 -0.19 -0.46 -40.81
N LEU A 241 -1.31 -1.12 -40.51
CA LEU A 241 -1.51 -1.83 -39.24
C LEU A 241 -0.45 -2.91 -39.02
N SER A 242 -0.19 -3.76 -40.02
CA SER A 242 0.84 -4.79 -39.97
C SER A 242 2.22 -4.19 -39.69
N SER A 243 2.56 -3.08 -40.35
CA SER A 243 3.84 -2.41 -40.15
C SER A 243 4.00 -1.85 -38.73
N VAL A 244 2.92 -1.33 -38.12
CA VAL A 244 2.93 -0.84 -36.73
C VAL A 244 3.15 -1.98 -35.74
N VAL A 245 2.39 -3.07 -35.88
CA VAL A 245 2.51 -4.25 -35.01
C VAL A 245 3.90 -4.88 -35.16
N CYS A 246 4.37 -5.07 -36.38
CA CYS A 246 5.67 -5.66 -36.66
C CYS A 246 6.83 -4.78 -36.18
N ALA A 247 6.71 -3.45 -36.23
CA ALA A 247 7.74 -2.55 -35.70
C ALA A 247 7.92 -2.73 -34.19
N SER A 248 6.81 -2.76 -33.43
CA SER A 248 6.83 -3.00 -31.99
C SER A 248 7.37 -4.39 -31.65
N ALA A 249 6.89 -5.42 -32.35
CA ALA A 249 7.34 -6.80 -32.15
C ALA A 249 8.84 -6.97 -32.44
N ARG A 250 9.36 -6.37 -33.53
CA ARG A 250 10.79 -6.40 -33.88
C ARG A 250 11.65 -5.71 -32.82
N PHE A 251 11.23 -4.56 -32.33
CA PHE A 251 11.99 -3.87 -31.30
C PHE A 251 12.07 -4.70 -30.01
N LYS A 252 10.93 -5.22 -29.53
CA LYS A 252 10.91 -6.08 -28.35
C LYS A 252 11.73 -7.34 -28.56
N ALA A 253 11.60 -8.00 -29.71
CA ALA A 253 12.40 -9.17 -30.07
C ALA A 253 13.91 -8.89 -30.04
N ASN A 254 14.34 -7.75 -30.58
CA ASN A 254 15.75 -7.34 -30.56
C ASN A 254 16.26 -7.12 -29.12
N VAL A 255 15.50 -6.39 -28.31
CA VAL A 255 15.86 -6.14 -26.89
C VAL A 255 15.93 -7.44 -26.08
N VAL A 256 14.96 -8.35 -26.28
CA VAL A 256 14.96 -9.68 -25.65
C VAL A 256 16.15 -10.51 -26.09
N THR A 257 16.53 -10.43 -27.37
CA THR A 257 17.67 -11.18 -27.91
C THR A 257 18.99 -10.75 -27.26
N GLN A 258 19.10 -9.46 -26.95
CA GLN A 258 20.28 -8.90 -26.29
C GLN A 258 20.29 -9.12 -24.77
N ASP A 259 19.12 -9.19 -24.12
CA ASP A 259 19.00 -9.33 -22.67
C ASP A 259 17.76 -10.15 -22.27
N GLU A 260 17.84 -11.48 -22.45
CA GLU A 260 16.71 -12.37 -22.20
C GLU A 260 16.23 -12.31 -20.74
N LYS A 261 17.15 -12.26 -19.77
CA LYS A 261 16.82 -12.39 -18.34
C LYS A 261 16.67 -11.06 -17.60
N GLU A 262 16.56 -9.95 -18.34
CA GLU A 262 16.34 -8.61 -17.77
C GLU A 262 17.41 -8.18 -16.75
N SER A 263 18.68 -8.30 -17.16
CA SER A 263 19.84 -7.88 -16.39
C SER A 263 20.26 -6.42 -16.63
N GLY A 264 19.76 -5.78 -17.69
CA GLY A 264 20.11 -4.41 -18.06
C GLY A 264 19.18 -3.81 -19.11
N LEU A 265 19.51 -4.01 -20.40
CA LEU A 265 18.84 -3.38 -21.55
C LEU A 265 17.33 -3.63 -21.59
N ARG A 266 16.87 -4.83 -21.22
CA ARG A 266 15.43 -5.17 -21.25
C ARG A 266 14.63 -4.35 -20.25
N GLY A 267 15.29 -3.74 -19.25
CA GLY A 267 14.70 -2.76 -18.35
C GLY A 267 14.06 -1.56 -19.08
N LEU A 268 14.56 -1.18 -20.27
CA LEU A 268 14.01 -0.08 -21.08
C LEU A 268 12.55 -0.29 -21.49
N LEU A 269 12.12 -1.55 -21.66
CA LEU A 269 10.74 -1.88 -22.00
C LEU A 269 9.74 -1.51 -20.89
N ASN A 270 10.23 -1.08 -19.72
CA ASN A 270 9.43 -0.61 -18.60
C ASN A 270 9.30 0.92 -18.55
N PHE A 271 9.52 1.64 -19.66
CA PHE A 271 9.17 3.06 -19.72
C PHE A 271 7.67 3.25 -19.46
N GLY A 272 7.34 4.18 -18.55
CA GLY A 272 6.00 4.41 -18.05
C GLY A 272 5.48 3.37 -17.05
N HIS A 273 6.22 2.28 -16.81
CA HIS A 273 5.75 1.17 -15.97
C HIS A 273 6.09 1.34 -14.49
N SER A 274 7.03 2.20 -14.13
CA SER A 274 7.38 2.40 -12.72
C SER A 274 6.26 3.13 -11.99
N ILE A 275 5.79 4.24 -12.57
CA ILE A 275 4.59 4.94 -12.08
C ILE A 275 3.32 4.21 -12.53
N GLY A 276 3.30 3.69 -13.77
CA GLY A 276 2.13 3.00 -14.32
C GLY A 276 1.71 1.77 -13.51
N HIS A 277 2.64 0.88 -13.13
CA HIS A 277 2.31 -0.26 -12.27
C HIS A 277 1.88 0.17 -10.86
N ALA A 278 2.41 1.28 -10.35
CA ALA A 278 1.99 1.81 -9.06
C ALA A 278 0.54 2.32 -9.10
N TYR A 279 0.11 2.93 -10.21
CA TYR A 279 -1.29 3.24 -10.45
C TYR A 279 -2.13 1.98 -10.65
N GLU A 280 -1.65 1.03 -11.44
CA GLU A 280 -2.35 -0.23 -11.69
C GLU A 280 -2.62 -0.99 -10.38
N ALA A 281 -1.65 -1.05 -9.46
CA ALA A 281 -1.81 -1.69 -8.15
C ALA A 281 -2.94 -1.09 -7.30
N VAL A 282 -3.30 0.18 -7.51
CA VAL A 282 -4.35 0.87 -6.76
C VAL A 282 -5.69 0.88 -7.52
N LEU A 283 -5.64 0.94 -8.85
CA LEU A 283 -6.81 1.14 -9.71
C LEU A 283 -7.39 -0.18 -10.26
N SER A 284 -6.60 -1.26 -10.30
CA SER A 284 -7.07 -2.58 -10.70
C SER A 284 -8.21 -3.07 -9.80
N PRO A 285 -9.21 -3.80 -10.33
CA PRO A 285 -9.37 -4.23 -11.72
C PRO A 285 -10.12 -3.23 -12.63
N ASP A 286 -10.52 -2.06 -12.12
CA ASP A 286 -11.37 -1.13 -12.87
C ASP A 286 -10.64 -0.50 -14.07
N TRP A 287 -9.35 -0.22 -13.89
CA TRP A 287 -8.46 0.26 -14.93
C TRP A 287 -7.68 -0.89 -15.56
N LEU A 288 -7.57 -0.86 -16.88
CA LEU A 288 -6.75 -1.77 -17.66
C LEU A 288 -5.27 -1.34 -17.59
N HIS A 289 -4.38 -2.29 -17.86
CA HIS A 289 -2.93 -2.08 -17.81
C HIS A 289 -2.47 -0.84 -18.61
N GLY A 290 -2.79 -0.79 -19.90
CA GLY A 290 -2.42 0.30 -20.81
C GLY A 290 -3.04 1.64 -20.44
N GLU A 291 -4.18 1.67 -19.75
CA GLU A 291 -4.75 2.89 -19.20
C GLU A 291 -3.84 3.47 -18.09
N CYS A 292 -3.32 2.60 -17.22
CA CYS A 292 -2.36 3.00 -16.20
C CYS A 292 -0.97 3.35 -16.80
N ILE A 293 -0.50 2.58 -17.78
CA ILE A 293 0.76 2.86 -18.49
C ILE A 293 0.68 4.19 -19.24
N SER A 294 -0.46 4.55 -19.84
CA SER A 294 -0.63 5.86 -20.49
C SER A 294 -0.32 7.03 -19.55
N LEU A 295 -0.85 7.02 -18.32
CA LEU A 295 -0.53 8.03 -17.32
C LEU A 295 0.93 7.94 -16.86
N GLY A 296 1.43 6.73 -16.65
CA GLY A 296 2.83 6.51 -16.27
C GLY A 296 3.83 7.04 -17.31
N LEU A 297 3.54 6.88 -18.60
CA LEU A 297 4.36 7.41 -19.71
C LEU A 297 4.47 8.93 -19.65
N ILE A 298 3.35 9.63 -19.41
CA ILE A 298 3.32 11.08 -19.27
C ILE A 298 4.13 11.49 -18.04
N HIS A 299 3.89 10.89 -16.88
CA HIS A 299 4.52 11.31 -15.63
C HIS A 299 6.03 10.98 -15.59
N GLU A 300 6.46 9.86 -16.18
CA GLU A 300 7.90 9.54 -16.31
C GLU A 300 8.58 10.45 -17.36
N ALA A 301 7.88 10.88 -18.40
CA ALA A 301 8.38 11.91 -19.31
C ALA A 301 8.50 13.28 -18.61
N GLU A 302 7.52 13.67 -17.79
CA GLU A 302 7.61 14.91 -16.99
C GLU A 302 8.73 14.89 -15.96
N LEU A 303 8.97 13.73 -15.35
CA LEU A 303 10.13 13.51 -14.49
C LEU A 303 11.44 13.69 -15.28
N SER A 304 11.50 13.19 -16.52
CA SER A 304 12.66 13.41 -17.39
C SER A 304 12.86 14.90 -17.72
N VAL A 305 11.78 15.65 -17.91
CA VAL A 305 11.82 17.11 -18.11
C VAL A 305 12.28 17.84 -16.85
N SER A 306 11.74 17.50 -15.67
CA SER A 306 12.10 18.18 -14.41
C SER A 306 13.55 17.97 -14.02
N LEU A 307 14.14 16.84 -14.42
CA LEU A 307 15.56 16.53 -14.25
C LEU A 307 16.45 17.11 -15.36
N GLY A 308 15.87 17.81 -16.35
CA GLY A 308 16.61 18.49 -17.42
C GLY A 308 17.09 17.57 -18.55
N HIS A 309 16.52 16.36 -18.70
CA HIS A 309 16.95 15.39 -19.71
C HIS A 309 16.27 15.56 -21.06
N CYS A 310 15.08 16.17 -21.12
CA CYS A 310 14.36 16.39 -22.37
C CYS A 310 13.51 17.68 -22.35
N SER A 311 13.06 18.09 -23.53
CA SER A 311 12.20 19.26 -23.73
C SER A 311 10.75 18.98 -23.29
N PRO A 312 10.02 19.96 -22.73
CA PRO A 312 8.58 19.86 -22.47
C PRO A 312 7.75 19.44 -23.69
N SER A 313 8.23 19.70 -24.91
CA SER A 313 7.56 19.26 -26.15
C SER A 313 7.43 17.74 -26.28
N VAL A 314 8.29 16.96 -25.61
CA VAL A 314 8.18 15.49 -25.55
C VAL A 314 6.90 15.08 -24.82
N VAL A 315 6.62 15.68 -23.66
CA VAL A 315 5.42 15.42 -22.87
C VAL A 315 4.17 15.82 -23.65
N GLU A 316 4.19 16.97 -24.31
CA GLU A 316 3.07 17.45 -25.12
C GLU A 316 2.74 16.50 -26.28
N ARG A 317 3.74 16.08 -27.06
CA ARG A 317 3.56 15.13 -28.17
C ARG A 317 3.11 13.76 -27.68
N LEU A 318 3.69 13.27 -26.59
CA LEU A 318 3.30 12.00 -25.97
C LEU A 318 1.84 12.02 -25.52
N THR A 319 1.43 13.07 -24.82
CA THR A 319 0.05 13.28 -24.38
C THR A 319 -0.93 13.33 -25.55
N LYS A 320 -0.63 14.11 -26.59
CA LYS A 320 -1.46 14.21 -27.80
C LYS A 320 -1.61 12.86 -28.50
N CYS A 321 -0.50 12.12 -28.67
CA CYS A 321 -0.52 10.81 -29.30
C CYS A 321 -1.35 9.78 -28.49
N LEU A 322 -1.19 9.73 -27.16
CA LEU A 322 -1.99 8.86 -26.30
C LEU A 322 -3.50 9.18 -26.40
N SER A 323 -3.86 10.47 -26.32
CA SER A 323 -5.25 10.90 -26.49
C SER A 323 -5.82 10.59 -27.88
N LEU A 324 -5.01 10.67 -28.95
CA LEU A 324 -5.40 10.33 -30.32
C LEU A 324 -5.88 8.88 -30.45
N TYR A 325 -5.31 7.97 -29.64
CA TYR A 325 -5.70 6.56 -29.59
C TYR A 325 -6.63 6.23 -28.41
N HIS A 326 -7.34 7.23 -27.88
CA HIS A 326 -8.37 7.10 -26.84
C HIS A 326 -7.87 6.56 -25.50
N LEU A 327 -6.58 6.76 -25.19
CA LEU A 327 -6.03 6.45 -23.88
C LEU A 327 -6.23 7.62 -22.90
N PRO A 328 -6.40 7.33 -21.60
CA PRO A 328 -6.51 8.36 -20.58
C PRO A 328 -5.18 9.09 -20.39
N THR A 329 -5.25 10.41 -20.40
CA THR A 329 -4.10 11.30 -20.20
C THR A 329 -4.27 12.23 -19.01
N ILE A 330 -5.42 12.16 -18.34
CA ILE A 330 -5.77 12.99 -17.19
C ILE A 330 -6.38 12.09 -16.12
N ILE A 331 -6.01 12.33 -14.86
CA ILE A 331 -6.64 11.68 -13.71
C ILE A 331 -7.90 12.45 -13.35
N ASN A 332 -9.07 11.85 -13.51
CA ASN A 332 -10.33 12.46 -13.09
C ASN A 332 -10.48 12.45 -11.56
N GLU A 333 -11.37 13.29 -11.00
CA GLU A 333 -11.54 13.44 -9.54
C GLU A 333 -11.86 12.12 -8.83
N LYS A 334 -12.65 11.22 -9.44
CA LYS A 334 -12.96 9.89 -8.89
C LYS A 334 -11.72 8.99 -8.80
N THR A 335 -10.79 9.11 -9.74
CA THR A 335 -9.55 8.34 -9.77
C THR A 335 -8.53 8.97 -8.83
N LYS A 336 -8.49 10.30 -8.80
CA LYS A 336 -7.64 11.12 -7.92
C LYS A 336 -7.89 10.82 -6.44
N SER A 337 -9.14 10.61 -6.04
CA SER A 337 -9.47 10.25 -4.64
C SER A 337 -8.93 8.88 -4.22
N ARG A 338 -8.74 7.95 -5.16
CA ARG A 338 -8.17 6.62 -4.90
C ARG A 338 -6.64 6.64 -4.87
N LEU A 339 -6.03 7.50 -5.67
CA LEU A 339 -4.58 7.63 -5.77
C LEU A 339 -4.04 8.55 -4.67
N VAL A 340 -3.41 7.95 -3.67
CA VAL A 340 -2.72 8.65 -2.59
C VAL A 340 -1.22 8.50 -2.77
N LEU A 341 -0.45 9.57 -2.58
CA LEU A 341 1.01 9.57 -2.73
C LEU A 341 1.67 8.41 -2.00
N SER A 342 1.33 8.19 -0.73
CA SER A 342 1.91 7.11 0.08
C SER A 342 1.60 5.71 -0.48
N LYS A 343 0.38 5.48 -0.99
CA LYS A 343 0.00 4.20 -1.62
C LYS A 343 0.81 3.97 -2.90
N VAL A 344 0.92 5.00 -3.75
CA VAL A 344 1.67 4.94 -5.01
C VAL A 344 3.16 4.74 -4.75
N MET A 345 3.77 5.54 -3.87
CA MET A 345 5.19 5.41 -3.49
C MET A 345 5.49 4.06 -2.83
N THR A 346 4.55 3.52 -2.05
CA THR A 346 4.68 2.17 -1.47
C THR A 346 4.64 1.09 -2.54
N ALA A 347 3.72 1.17 -3.50
CA ALA A 347 3.67 0.24 -4.62
C ALA A 347 4.97 0.28 -5.45
N MET A 348 5.59 1.46 -5.60
CA MET A 348 6.89 1.62 -6.28
C MET A 348 8.07 1.00 -5.53
N LYS A 349 7.96 0.64 -4.24
CA LYS A 349 9.06 0.02 -3.47
C LYS A 349 9.43 -1.37 -3.99
N VAL A 350 8.44 -2.12 -4.47
CA VAL A 350 8.60 -3.51 -4.95
C VAL A 350 8.76 -3.59 -6.47
N ASP A 351 9.02 -2.46 -7.14
CA ASP A 351 9.36 -2.46 -8.55
C ASP A 351 10.63 -3.29 -8.77
N LYS A 352 10.54 -4.29 -9.66
CA LYS A 352 11.61 -5.25 -9.96
C LYS A 352 12.90 -4.61 -10.48
N LYS A 353 12.84 -3.36 -10.95
CA LYS A 353 14.00 -2.59 -11.41
C LYS A 353 14.83 -2.00 -10.28
N ASN A 354 14.26 -1.86 -9.09
CA ASN A 354 14.90 -1.20 -7.95
C ASN A 354 16.15 -1.97 -7.48
N LYS A 355 17.09 -1.24 -6.90
CA LYS A 355 18.30 -1.81 -6.26
C LYS A 355 18.25 -1.51 -4.77
N GLY A 356 17.70 -2.44 -3.99
CA GLY A 356 17.40 -2.18 -2.58
C GLY A 356 16.32 -1.09 -2.47
N SER A 357 16.58 -0.05 -1.68
CA SER A 357 15.66 1.10 -1.54
C SER A 357 15.74 2.10 -2.70
N GLN A 358 16.78 2.03 -3.56
CA GLN A 358 16.97 2.96 -4.66
C GLN A 358 16.00 2.65 -5.80
N LYS A 359 15.08 3.58 -6.07
CA LYS A 359 14.13 3.48 -7.20
C LYS A 359 14.84 3.70 -8.51
N ARG A 360 14.49 2.89 -9.52
CA ARG A 360 15.05 2.99 -10.88
C ARG A 360 13.94 3.15 -11.91
N ILE A 361 13.99 4.25 -12.67
CA ILE A 361 12.96 4.66 -13.63
C ILE A 361 13.60 4.85 -15.01
N VAL A 362 12.90 4.49 -16.08
CA VAL A 362 13.39 4.74 -17.45
C VAL A 362 13.15 6.20 -17.78
N LEU A 363 14.22 6.96 -18.00
CA LEU A 363 14.14 8.36 -18.40
C LEU A 363 14.33 8.51 -19.90
N ILE A 364 13.65 9.49 -20.50
CA ILE A 364 13.70 9.76 -21.94
C ILE A 364 14.45 11.06 -22.22
N SER A 365 15.35 11.05 -23.21
CA SER A 365 16.07 12.28 -23.63
C SER A 365 15.38 12.99 -24.80
N GLN A 366 14.70 12.23 -25.65
CA GLN A 366 13.89 12.71 -26.77
C GLN A 366 13.00 11.55 -27.26
N LEU A 367 11.95 11.83 -28.04
CA LEU A 367 11.17 10.75 -28.65
C LEU A 367 12.07 9.86 -29.51
N GLY A 368 11.90 8.55 -29.34
CA GLY A 368 12.72 7.53 -29.96
C GLY A 368 14.06 7.24 -29.27
N LYS A 369 14.37 7.87 -28.12
CA LYS A 369 15.65 7.64 -27.43
C LYS A 369 15.59 7.86 -25.92
N THR A 370 15.98 6.84 -25.16
CA THR A 370 16.14 6.90 -23.71
C THR A 370 17.42 7.62 -23.29
N PHE A 371 17.43 8.19 -22.08
CA PHE A 371 18.56 8.91 -21.52
C PHE A 371 19.77 7.99 -21.30
N GLU A 372 19.52 6.82 -20.71
CA GLU A 372 20.50 5.74 -20.58
C GLU A 372 20.00 4.46 -21.28
N PRO A 373 20.89 3.51 -21.64
CA PRO A 373 20.49 2.19 -22.15
C PRO A 373 20.03 1.23 -21.02
N LYS A 374 19.47 1.78 -19.94
CA LYS A 374 18.94 1.10 -18.75
C LYS A 374 18.05 2.08 -17.97
N ALA A 375 17.36 1.60 -16.93
CA ALA A 375 16.70 2.49 -15.97
C ALA A 375 17.72 3.29 -15.15
N SER A 376 17.42 4.55 -14.86
CA SER A 376 18.27 5.48 -14.11
C SER A 376 17.85 5.54 -12.64
N ASP A 377 18.80 5.78 -11.76
CA ASP A 377 18.53 5.96 -10.33
C ASP A 377 17.87 7.34 -10.13
N VAL A 378 16.70 7.36 -9.48
CA VAL A 378 15.95 8.59 -9.21
C VAL A 378 15.63 8.66 -7.73
N CYS A 379 15.84 9.84 -7.12
CA CYS A 379 15.49 10.06 -5.72
C CYS A 379 13.97 10.19 -5.52
N ASP A 380 13.49 9.83 -4.32
CA ASP A 380 12.07 9.80 -4.02
C ASP A 380 11.45 11.19 -4.13
N GLU A 381 12.17 12.24 -3.75
CA GLU A 381 11.70 13.63 -3.78
C GLU A 381 11.34 14.09 -5.19
N ALA A 382 12.12 13.68 -6.20
CA ALA A 382 11.84 14.03 -7.59
C ALA A 382 10.58 13.33 -8.11
N ILE A 383 10.36 12.09 -7.71
CA ILE A 383 9.16 11.31 -8.06
C ILE A 383 7.93 11.92 -7.38
N GLU A 384 8.04 12.20 -6.08
CA GLU A 384 6.96 12.81 -5.29
C GLU A 384 6.56 14.18 -5.83
N ALA A 385 7.53 15.01 -6.23
CA ALA A 385 7.26 16.32 -6.83
C ALA A 385 6.44 16.25 -8.12
N ILE A 386 6.61 15.19 -8.92
CA ILE A 386 5.77 14.93 -10.10
C ILE A 386 4.39 14.44 -9.67
N LEU A 387 4.33 13.43 -8.80
CA LEU A 387 3.07 12.82 -8.38
C LEU A 387 2.13 13.82 -7.69
N LEU A 388 2.67 14.70 -6.82
CA LEU A 388 1.90 15.70 -6.08
C LEU A 388 1.16 16.72 -6.97
N LYS A 389 1.52 16.85 -8.25
CA LYS A 389 0.75 17.67 -9.22
C LYS A 389 -0.61 17.05 -9.53
N TYR A 390 -0.72 15.72 -9.42
CA TYR A 390 -1.85 14.96 -9.92
C TYR A 390 -2.66 14.24 -8.84
N ILE A 391 -2.00 13.81 -7.76
CA ILE A 391 -2.60 12.95 -6.74
C ILE A 391 -2.47 13.54 -5.34
N SER A 392 -3.30 13.08 -4.40
CA SER A 392 -3.36 13.67 -3.05
C SER A 392 -2.19 13.23 -2.17
N ALA A 393 -1.64 14.17 -1.39
CA ALA A 393 -0.68 13.89 -0.32
C ALA A 393 -1.32 13.17 0.89
N LYS A 394 -2.65 13.23 1.04
CA LYS A 394 -3.37 12.71 2.22
C LYS A 394 -3.79 11.26 2.04
N GLN A 395 -3.52 10.44 3.05
CA GLN A 395 -4.20 9.16 3.25
C GLN A 395 -5.67 9.44 3.61
N SER A 396 -6.62 9.06 2.76
CA SER A 396 -8.01 8.96 3.19
C SER A 396 -8.10 7.79 4.18
N ILE A 397 -8.43 8.10 5.43
CA ILE A 397 -8.66 7.09 6.49
C ILE A 397 -10.08 6.48 6.37
N PHE A 398 -10.88 6.92 5.40
CA PHE A 398 -12.23 6.41 5.17
C PHE A 398 -12.28 5.52 3.94
N ASP A 399 -11.97 4.24 4.11
CA ASP A 399 -12.42 3.16 3.22
C ASP A 399 -13.01 2.05 4.09
N ASN A 400 -14.11 2.37 4.78
CA ASN A 400 -15.15 1.45 5.22
C ASN A 400 -16.35 2.27 5.69
N GLU A 401 -17.03 2.95 4.77
CA GLU A 401 -18.44 3.29 4.88
C GLU A 401 -18.91 3.84 3.53
N GLN A 402 -20.04 3.31 3.04
CA GLN A 402 -20.72 3.84 1.85
C GLN A 402 -21.06 5.33 2.05
N PRO A 403 -21.17 6.14 0.97
CA PRO A 403 -21.41 7.56 1.11
C PRO A 403 -22.81 7.81 1.67
N GLN A 404 -22.89 8.04 2.99
CA GLN A 404 -23.98 8.77 3.62
C GLN A 404 -23.58 10.25 3.72
N ALA A 405 -24.57 11.13 3.60
CA ALA A 405 -24.45 12.58 3.72
C ALA A 405 -23.68 12.97 5.01
N PRO A 406 -23.00 14.14 5.06
CA PRO A 406 -22.15 14.53 6.18
C PRO A 406 -22.93 14.42 7.50
N THR A 407 -22.55 13.45 8.33
CA THR A 407 -23.10 13.27 9.67
C THR A 407 -22.50 14.31 10.61
N SER A 408 -23.23 14.62 11.67
CA SER A 408 -23.01 15.65 12.70
C SER A 408 -21.75 15.51 13.56
N GLN A 409 -20.70 14.79 13.13
CA GLN A 409 -19.53 14.41 13.93
C GLN A 409 -18.29 15.32 13.79
N ASP A 410 -18.31 16.32 12.91
CA ASP A 410 -17.21 17.28 12.72
C ASP A 410 -17.51 18.69 13.28
N GLN A 411 -18.36 18.79 14.31
CA GLN A 411 -18.63 20.07 15.01
C GLN A 411 -17.74 20.21 16.26
N ILE A 412 -16.94 21.27 16.32
CA ILE A 412 -16.30 21.71 17.57
C ILE A 412 -17.36 22.43 18.41
N ASN A 413 -17.62 21.90 19.61
CA ASN A 413 -18.56 22.51 20.57
C ASN A 413 -17.85 23.17 21.77
N VAL A 414 -16.52 23.21 21.74
CA VAL A 414 -15.67 23.75 22.81
C VAL A 414 -15.04 25.07 22.37
N SER A 415 -14.97 26.04 23.28
CA SER A 415 -14.21 27.28 23.08
C SER A 415 -12.81 27.14 23.65
N PHE A 416 -11.82 27.82 23.06
CA PHE A 416 -10.46 27.79 23.60
C PHE A 416 -9.71 29.09 23.36
N GLU A 417 -8.78 29.41 24.26
CA GLU A 417 -7.79 30.47 24.08
C GLU A 417 -6.46 29.90 23.61
N LEU A 418 -5.96 30.39 22.48
CA LEU A 418 -4.62 30.09 21.99
C LEU A 418 -3.64 31.13 22.54
N ILE A 419 -2.71 30.70 23.39
CA ILE A 419 -1.77 31.57 24.11
C ILE A 419 -0.34 31.30 23.62
N ALA A 420 0.29 32.28 22.97
CA ALA A 420 1.69 32.18 22.56
C ALA A 420 2.61 32.82 23.59
N THR A 421 3.55 32.05 24.16
CA THR A 421 4.50 32.56 25.18
C THR A 421 5.68 33.36 24.61
N SER A 422 5.86 33.40 23.28
CA SER A 422 6.93 34.15 22.62
C SER A 422 6.51 34.73 21.27
N GLU A 423 7.09 35.89 20.90
CA GLU A 423 6.83 36.61 19.64
C GLU A 423 7.02 35.77 18.35
N PRO A 424 8.05 34.89 18.24
CA PRO A 424 8.25 34.07 17.04
C PRO A 424 7.09 33.12 16.69
N MET A 425 6.16 32.87 17.60
CA MET A 425 5.03 31.95 17.38
C MET A 425 3.80 32.61 16.76
N LYS A 426 3.78 33.94 16.59
CA LYS A 426 2.65 34.67 15.98
C LYS A 426 2.23 34.19 14.58
N PRO A 427 3.16 33.81 13.67
CA PRO A 427 2.78 33.28 12.36
C PRO A 427 2.08 31.91 12.45
N LEU A 428 2.52 31.04 13.37
CA LEU A 428 1.90 29.74 13.64
C LEU A 428 0.47 29.93 14.13
N ILE A 429 0.27 30.79 15.12
CA ILE A 429 -1.07 31.08 15.67
C ILE A 429 -2.01 31.67 14.61
N SER A 430 -1.53 32.63 13.81
CA SER A 430 -2.33 33.21 12.72
C SER A 430 -2.80 32.16 11.72
N GLU A 431 -1.91 31.24 11.32
CA GLU A 431 -2.25 30.17 10.38
C GLU A 431 -3.20 29.13 11.01
N LEU A 432 -3.02 28.80 12.29
CA LEU A 432 -3.96 27.93 13.02
C LEU A 432 -5.35 28.53 13.08
N CYS A 433 -5.48 29.82 13.35
CA CYS A 433 -6.77 30.50 13.33
C CYS A 433 -7.43 30.45 11.96
N ARG A 434 -6.67 30.65 10.88
CA ARG A 434 -7.16 30.49 9.51
C ARG A 434 -7.68 29.07 9.27
N MET A 435 -6.91 28.05 9.63
CA MET A 435 -7.30 26.64 9.47
C MET A 435 -8.56 26.28 10.28
N LEU A 436 -8.68 26.79 11.50
CA LEU A 436 -9.85 26.57 12.37
C LEU A 436 -11.10 27.26 11.84
N SER A 437 -10.95 28.49 11.36
CA SER A 437 -12.03 29.23 10.68
C SER A 437 -12.50 28.48 9.43
N ASP A 438 -11.57 28.08 8.56
CA ASP A 438 -11.88 27.42 7.29
C ASP A 438 -12.56 26.05 7.49
N LYS A 439 -12.14 25.28 8.50
CA LYS A 439 -12.65 23.92 8.71
C LYS A 439 -13.89 23.86 9.61
N PHE A 440 -13.94 24.66 10.67
CA PHE A 440 -14.95 24.55 11.73
C PHE A 440 -15.83 25.79 11.89
N ASN A 441 -15.64 26.82 11.06
CA ASN A 441 -16.41 28.06 11.08
C ASN A 441 -16.43 28.73 12.48
N MET A 442 -15.28 28.69 13.16
CA MET A 442 -15.09 29.29 14.49
C MET A 442 -14.90 30.81 14.39
N ILE A 443 -15.48 31.53 15.34
CA ILE A 443 -15.34 32.98 15.52
C ILE A 443 -14.06 33.26 16.30
N MET A 444 -13.24 34.17 15.78
CA MET A 444 -11.93 34.52 16.36
C MET A 444 -11.94 35.94 16.89
N ASN A 445 -11.54 36.13 18.15
CA ASN A 445 -11.32 37.44 18.76
C ASN A 445 -9.88 37.53 19.25
N ALA A 446 -9.07 38.38 18.63
CA ALA A 446 -7.67 38.57 19.00
C ALA A 446 -7.50 39.66 20.06
N SER A 447 -6.58 39.44 21.00
CA SER A 447 -6.06 40.51 21.85
C SER A 447 -5.27 41.53 21.01
N LYS A 448 -5.14 42.77 21.50
CA LYS A 448 -4.44 43.87 20.79
C LYS A 448 -2.98 43.55 20.43
N ASP A 449 -2.34 42.60 21.10
CA ASP A 449 -0.95 42.20 20.91
C ASP A 449 -0.78 40.85 20.18
N LEU A 450 -1.89 40.22 19.74
CA LEU A 450 -1.93 38.90 19.09
C LEU A 450 -1.28 37.77 19.92
N ARG A 451 -1.12 37.95 21.24
CA ARG A 451 -0.57 36.91 22.13
C ARG A 451 -1.62 35.94 22.62
N CYS A 452 -2.88 36.39 22.65
CA CYS A 452 -4.02 35.55 22.98
C CYS A 452 -5.09 35.68 21.89
N ILE A 453 -5.60 34.55 21.41
CA ILE A 453 -6.74 34.52 20.49
C ILE A 453 -7.81 33.61 21.06
N THR A 454 -8.98 34.19 21.32
CA THR A 454 -10.16 33.42 21.71
C THR A 454 -10.82 32.85 20.47
N CYS A 455 -10.96 31.52 20.43
CA CYS A 455 -11.64 30.77 19.39
C CYS A 455 -12.95 30.22 19.97
N ALA A 456 -14.10 30.61 19.42
CA ALA A 456 -15.40 30.12 19.86
C ALA A 456 -16.22 29.55 18.69
N PRO A 457 -16.97 28.46 18.88
CA PRO A 457 -17.93 28.02 17.87
C PRO A 457 -19.03 29.08 17.67
N SER A 458 -19.73 29.01 16.53
CA SER A 458 -20.84 29.92 16.22
C SER A 458 -22.09 29.67 17.09
N THR A 459 -22.12 28.53 17.79
CA THR A 459 -23.15 28.13 18.76
C THR A 459 -22.60 28.20 20.19
N ALA A 460 -23.48 28.25 21.20
CA ALA A 460 -23.04 28.35 22.60
C ALA A 460 -22.18 27.14 23.00
N SER A 461 -20.98 27.39 23.51
CA SER A 461 -20.05 26.36 24.00
C SER A 461 -20.34 25.99 25.45
N LYS A 462 -20.15 24.72 25.82
CA LYS A 462 -20.28 24.24 27.21
C LYS A 462 -18.97 24.30 28.00
N ASP A 463 -17.83 24.19 27.30
CA ASP A 463 -16.51 24.06 27.91
C ASP A 463 -15.54 25.12 27.35
N HIS A 464 -14.54 25.51 28.15
CA HIS A 464 -13.53 26.50 27.77
C HIS A 464 -12.13 26.02 28.14
N TYR A 465 -11.23 25.92 27.16
CA TYR A 465 -9.86 25.39 27.36
C TYR A 465 -8.80 26.47 27.14
N LEU A 466 -7.73 26.44 27.94
CA LEU A 466 -6.53 27.24 27.70
C LEU A 466 -5.49 26.40 26.96
N VAL A 467 -4.95 26.88 25.84
CA VAL A 467 -3.94 26.15 25.06
C VAL A 467 -2.70 27.01 24.88
N TYR A 468 -1.64 26.64 25.61
CA TYR A 468 -0.34 27.29 25.58
C TYR A 468 0.53 26.70 24.49
N PHE A 469 1.09 27.57 23.66
CA PHE A 469 2.16 27.23 22.72
C PHE A 469 3.48 27.71 23.32
N THR A 470 4.39 26.78 23.59
CA THR A 470 5.66 27.04 24.27
C THR A 470 6.84 26.55 23.43
N LEU A 471 8.02 27.17 23.58
CA LEU A 471 9.25 26.70 22.92
C LEU A 471 9.99 25.65 23.74
N GLU A 472 9.70 25.59 25.04
CA GLU A 472 10.28 24.66 25.99
C GLU A 472 9.14 24.02 26.78
N ALA A 473 9.19 22.69 26.90
CA ALA A 473 8.19 21.97 27.68
C ALA A 473 8.23 22.34 29.16
N GLY A 474 7.06 22.30 29.82
CA GLY A 474 6.97 22.53 31.26
C GLY A 474 6.88 24.01 31.65
N THR A 475 6.72 24.91 30.68
CA THR A 475 6.83 26.37 30.93
C THR A 475 5.50 27.11 30.92
N SER A 476 4.42 26.45 30.48
CA SER A 476 3.07 27.01 30.56
C SER A 476 2.59 27.14 32.01
N ALA A 477 1.76 28.15 32.28
CA ALA A 477 1.03 28.22 33.54
C ALA A 477 0.06 27.03 33.66
N VAL A 478 -0.03 26.46 34.85
CA VAL A 478 -0.95 25.36 35.15
C VAL A 478 -2.05 25.89 36.07
N ASP A 479 -3.29 25.87 35.60
CA ASP A 479 -4.48 26.15 36.42
C ASP A 479 -5.09 24.82 36.85
N LEU A 480 -5.14 24.57 38.16
CA LEU A 480 -5.71 23.34 38.71
C LEU A 480 -7.23 23.29 38.65
N ASN A 481 -7.90 24.41 38.34
CA ASN A 481 -9.36 24.51 38.32
C ASN A 481 -9.95 24.56 36.90
N SER A 482 -9.10 24.67 35.87
CA SER A 482 -9.53 24.79 34.48
C SER A 482 -8.70 23.88 33.59
N PRO A 483 -9.29 23.26 32.56
CA PRO A 483 -8.54 22.49 31.57
C PRO A 483 -7.55 23.36 30.80
N CYS A 484 -6.27 23.19 31.11
CA CYS A 484 -5.16 23.81 30.41
C CYS A 484 -4.32 22.77 29.66
N PHE A 485 -3.82 23.14 28.49
CA PHE A 485 -3.02 22.28 27.63
C PHE A 485 -1.73 22.99 27.20
N GLU A 486 -0.64 22.24 27.05
CA GLU A 486 0.61 22.75 26.47
C GLU A 486 0.94 21.99 25.17
N TYR A 487 1.16 22.75 24.10
CA TYR A 487 1.73 22.29 22.85
C TYR A 487 3.14 22.87 22.69
N VAL A 488 4.15 22.01 22.83
CA VAL A 488 5.55 22.39 22.68
C VAL A 488 5.88 22.49 21.18
N VAL A 489 6.32 23.66 20.76
CA VAL A 489 6.65 24.00 19.38
C VAL A 489 8.14 23.70 19.12
N PRO A 490 8.48 22.91 18.09
CA PRO A 490 9.87 22.65 17.75
C PRO A 490 10.62 23.94 17.36
N SER A 491 11.88 24.10 17.82
CA SER A 491 12.67 25.33 17.63
C SER A 491 12.78 25.72 16.15
N VAL A 492 12.47 26.99 15.85
CA VAL A 492 12.39 27.54 14.50
C VAL A 492 13.79 27.82 13.92
N SER A 493 14.47 26.76 13.48
CA SER A 493 15.53 26.86 12.47
C SER A 493 15.29 25.79 11.43
N ASN A 494 14.68 26.17 10.30
CA ASN A 494 14.43 25.37 9.09
C ASN A 494 13.28 24.33 9.08
N ALA A 495 12.41 24.26 10.08
CA ALA A 495 11.19 23.46 9.97
C ALA A 495 10.12 24.22 9.17
N SER A 496 9.62 23.62 8.09
CA SER A 496 8.47 24.07 7.30
C SER A 496 7.32 24.48 8.23
N THR A 497 7.00 25.78 8.26
CA THR A 497 5.89 26.36 9.05
C THR A 497 4.60 25.58 8.83
N THR A 498 4.39 25.05 7.62
CA THR A 498 3.22 24.28 7.22
C THR A 498 3.05 22.96 8.01
N LYS A 499 4.12 22.19 8.25
CA LYS A 499 4.00 20.91 8.98
C LYS A 499 3.69 21.14 10.45
N THR A 500 4.40 22.07 11.09
CA THR A 500 4.17 22.43 12.48
C THR A 500 2.75 22.98 12.69
N CYS A 501 2.24 23.80 11.77
CA CYS A 501 0.84 24.25 11.79
C CYS A 501 -0.14 23.08 11.69
N GLN A 502 0.11 22.11 10.82
CA GLN A 502 -0.75 20.93 10.70
C GLN A 502 -0.76 20.08 11.97
N ASP A 503 0.41 19.83 12.58
CA ASP A 503 0.53 19.02 13.80
C ASP A 503 -0.16 19.71 14.99
N ALA A 504 0.03 21.02 15.13
CA ALA A 504 -0.67 21.85 16.11
C ALA A 504 -2.18 21.89 15.86
N PHE A 505 -2.61 22.00 14.60
CA PHE A 505 -4.03 21.95 14.24
C PHE A 505 -4.65 20.59 14.60
N HIS A 506 -3.95 19.49 14.35
CA HIS A 506 -4.39 18.16 14.74
C HIS A 506 -4.41 17.98 16.26
N PHE A 507 -3.50 18.63 17.01
CA PHE A 507 -3.59 18.71 18.46
C PHE A 507 -4.86 19.45 18.92
N LEU A 508 -5.15 20.63 18.37
CA LEU A 508 -6.36 21.38 18.69
C LEU A 508 -7.64 20.62 18.33
N GLN A 509 -7.69 20.03 17.14
CA GLN A 509 -8.84 19.21 16.72
C GLN A 509 -9.07 18.04 17.69
N ARG A 510 -8.01 17.39 18.19
CA ARG A 510 -8.14 16.30 19.16
C ARG A 510 -8.79 16.75 20.45
N ILE A 511 -8.21 17.78 21.09
CA ILE A 511 -8.70 18.24 22.38
C ILE A 511 -10.11 18.86 22.23
N ALA A 512 -10.38 19.55 21.13
CA ALA A 512 -11.63 20.30 20.92
C ALA A 512 -12.80 19.47 20.38
N CYS A 513 -12.57 18.53 19.46
CA CYS A 513 -13.65 17.68 18.92
C CYS A 513 -13.97 16.48 19.82
N GLN A 514 -13.24 16.28 20.92
CA GLN A 514 -13.29 15.04 21.74
C GLN A 514 -13.23 13.77 20.86
N GLN A 515 -12.57 13.86 19.71
CA GLN A 515 -12.57 12.81 18.69
C GLN A 515 -11.77 11.61 19.21
N GLN A 516 -12.44 10.45 19.25
CA GLN A 516 -11.92 9.23 19.84
C GLN A 516 -10.79 8.64 18.99
N ARG A 517 -9.56 9.16 19.16
CA ARG A 517 -8.34 8.42 18.81
C ARG A 517 -8.11 7.23 19.73
N HIS A 518 -8.89 7.14 20.82
CA HIS A 518 -8.94 5.92 21.61
C HIS A 518 -9.28 4.76 20.70
N ILE A 519 -8.55 3.67 20.88
CA ILE A 519 -8.80 2.47 20.09
C ILE A 519 -10.22 1.98 20.37
N VAL A 520 -11.04 1.97 19.31
CA VAL A 520 -12.41 1.46 19.34
C VAL A 520 -12.38 0.03 18.81
N PRO A 521 -12.87 -0.97 19.58
CA PRO A 521 -12.88 -2.37 19.15
C PRO A 521 -13.74 -2.67 17.90
N SER A 522 -14.46 -1.69 17.34
CA SER A 522 -15.61 -1.92 16.47
C SER A 522 -15.29 -2.40 15.05
N ASN A 523 -14.05 -2.30 14.57
CA ASN A 523 -13.67 -2.79 13.22
C ASN A 523 -12.53 -3.82 13.20
N ARG A 524 -11.79 -3.96 14.31
CA ARG A 524 -10.78 -5.00 14.53
C ARG A 524 -10.95 -5.45 15.98
N LYS A 525 -11.19 -6.75 16.19
CA LYS A 525 -11.31 -7.33 17.55
C LYS A 525 -10.05 -7.18 18.39
N GLN A 526 -8.93 -6.78 17.78
CA GLN A 526 -7.64 -6.75 18.42
C GLN A 526 -6.88 -5.45 18.14
N SER A 527 -6.10 -5.02 19.13
CA SER A 527 -5.20 -3.88 19.01
C SER A 527 -3.90 -4.09 19.78
N THR A 528 -2.88 -3.31 19.38
CA THR A 528 -1.51 -3.39 19.86
C THR A 528 -0.96 -2.00 20.15
N PHE A 529 0.00 -1.93 21.07
CA PHE A 529 0.90 -0.78 21.13
C PHE A 529 2.35 -1.24 21.12
N VAL A 530 3.21 -0.45 20.49
CA VAL A 530 4.66 -0.68 20.54
C VAL A 530 5.26 0.21 21.62
N THR A 531 6.02 -0.41 22.52
CA THR A 531 6.85 0.33 23.49
C THR A 531 8.14 0.76 22.81
N LEU A 532 8.51 2.03 22.96
CA LEU A 532 9.77 2.58 22.43
C LEU A 532 10.76 2.82 23.59
N PRO A 533 11.56 1.81 24.00
CA PRO A 533 12.47 1.91 25.15
C PRO A 533 13.76 2.64 24.77
N VAL A 534 13.67 3.85 24.22
CA VAL A 534 14.84 4.63 23.78
C VAL A 534 15.23 5.67 24.82
N PRO A 535 16.55 5.92 25.02
CA PRO A 535 17.02 6.94 25.97
C PRO A 535 16.77 8.37 25.49
N SER A 536 16.64 8.57 24.18
CA SER A 536 16.34 9.84 23.54
C SER A 536 15.80 9.61 22.13
N TYR A 537 14.87 10.45 21.70
CA TYR A 537 14.32 10.48 20.35
C TYR A 537 15.11 11.40 19.40
N ASP A 538 16.17 12.07 19.88
CA ASP A 538 16.97 13.05 19.12
C ASP A 538 17.71 12.42 17.94
N ALA A 539 18.17 11.18 18.13
CA ALA A 539 18.93 10.42 17.14
C ALA A 539 18.03 9.50 16.28
N ALA A 540 16.73 9.43 16.55
CA ALA A 540 15.82 8.54 15.84
C ALA A 540 15.42 9.17 14.50
N LEU A 541 15.97 8.64 13.41
CA LEU A 541 15.57 9.06 12.06
C LEU A 541 14.05 8.86 11.88
N PRO A 542 13.32 9.81 11.26
CA PRO A 542 11.87 9.68 11.04
C PRO A 542 11.46 8.36 10.38
N SER A 543 12.27 7.88 9.42
CA SER A 543 12.08 6.59 8.75
C SER A 543 12.17 5.39 9.70
N LEU A 544 13.05 5.46 10.69
CA LEU A 544 13.26 4.41 11.68
C LEU A 544 12.10 4.36 12.69
N VAL A 545 11.63 5.52 13.15
CA VAL A 545 10.43 5.61 13.99
C VAL A 545 9.20 5.06 13.24
N GLN A 546 9.04 5.41 11.96
CA GLN A 546 7.96 4.87 11.13
C GLN A 546 8.05 3.35 10.96
N GLN A 547 9.26 2.81 10.83
CA GLN A 547 9.47 1.36 10.78
C GLN A 547 9.10 0.69 12.10
N TRP A 548 9.50 1.23 13.25
CA TRP A 548 9.16 0.68 14.56
C TRP A 548 7.66 0.62 14.82
N LEU A 549 6.90 1.51 14.19
CA LEU A 549 5.45 1.67 14.37
C LEU A 549 4.62 0.98 13.27
N GLU A 550 5.24 0.17 12.41
CA GLU A 550 4.55 -0.55 11.35
C GLU A 550 3.43 -1.44 11.93
N ASN A 551 2.21 -1.32 11.39
CA ASN A 551 1.01 -2.04 11.83
C ASN A 551 0.61 -1.84 13.31
N THR A 552 1.09 -0.78 13.95
CA THR A 552 0.84 -0.50 15.37
C THR A 552 -0.37 0.43 15.56
N ASP A 553 -1.19 0.20 16.60
CA ASP A 553 -2.37 1.02 16.88
C ASP A 553 -2.10 2.18 17.85
N ALA A 554 -1.16 2.03 18.80
CA ALA A 554 -0.76 3.08 19.74
C ALA A 554 0.73 2.99 20.14
N ILE A 555 1.28 4.02 20.76
CA ILE A 555 2.68 4.06 21.21
C ILE A 555 2.74 4.14 22.72
N GLU A 556 3.48 3.26 23.38
CA GLU A 556 3.81 3.45 24.80
C GLU A 556 5.07 4.31 24.91
N TYR A 557 4.88 5.51 25.46
CA TYR A 557 5.93 6.48 25.74
C TYR A 557 6.42 6.31 27.17
N ARG A 558 7.63 5.77 27.34
CA ARG A 558 8.22 5.40 28.62
C ARG A 558 9.15 6.49 29.13
N VAL A 559 8.63 7.36 29.99
CA VAL A 559 9.40 8.46 30.60
C VAL A 559 10.57 7.94 31.42
N ASP A 560 10.38 6.82 32.11
CA ASP A 560 11.42 6.19 32.94
C ASP A 560 12.59 5.62 32.12
N HIS A 561 12.47 5.50 30.80
CA HIS A 561 13.55 5.04 29.94
C HIS A 561 14.40 6.17 29.35
N LEU A 562 13.99 7.43 29.50
CA LEU A 562 14.75 8.59 29.03
C LEU A 562 16.04 8.78 29.85
N ASP A 563 17.09 9.26 29.18
CA ASP A 563 18.35 9.63 29.84
C ASP A 563 18.22 11.02 30.48
N CYS A 564 17.47 11.08 31.58
CA CYS A 564 17.16 12.33 32.29
C CYS A 564 18.25 12.69 33.30
N THR A 565 19.08 13.69 32.98
CA THR A 565 19.97 14.36 33.94
C THR A 565 19.49 15.79 34.20
N GLY A 566 18.56 15.97 35.13
CA GLY A 566 18.08 17.30 35.52
C GLY A 566 16.55 17.43 35.55
N ASP A 567 16.02 18.38 34.80
CA ASP A 567 14.58 18.68 34.75
C ASP A 567 13.81 17.61 33.97
N TRP A 568 13.16 16.72 34.72
CA TRP A 568 12.37 15.61 34.18
C TRP A 568 11.17 16.08 33.37
N THR A 569 10.51 17.15 33.79
CA THR A 569 9.33 17.70 33.13
C THR A 569 9.73 18.23 31.75
N LYS A 570 10.78 19.07 31.70
CA LYS A 570 11.29 19.60 30.43
C LYS A 570 11.73 18.46 29.49
N MET A 571 12.51 17.51 30.00
CA MET A 571 13.01 16.40 29.19
C MET A 571 11.86 15.54 28.64
N ALA A 572 10.90 15.15 29.49
CA ALA A 572 9.77 14.32 29.08
C ALA A 572 8.90 15.02 28.02
N GLY A 573 8.67 16.32 28.13
CA GLY A 573 7.86 17.04 27.15
C GLY A 573 8.59 17.32 25.84
N ASP A 574 9.87 17.69 25.88
CA ASP A 574 10.68 17.91 24.67
C ASP A 574 10.81 16.62 23.84
N GLN A 575 10.97 15.47 24.51
CA GLN A 575 11.04 14.16 23.86
C GLN A 575 9.67 13.70 23.34
N LEU A 576 8.57 13.99 24.06
CA LEU A 576 7.21 13.73 23.58
C LEU A 576 6.89 14.56 22.32
N MET A 577 7.32 15.83 22.28
CA MET A 577 7.19 16.69 21.11
C MET A 577 7.89 16.07 19.89
N LYS A 578 9.14 15.61 20.04
CA LYS A 578 9.89 14.93 18.98
C LYS A 578 9.21 13.65 18.50
N LEU A 579 8.65 12.86 19.42
CA LEU A 579 7.87 11.67 19.06
C LEU A 579 6.65 12.04 18.21
N ARG A 580 5.92 13.09 18.58
CA ARG A 580 4.74 13.57 17.85
C ARG A 580 5.05 14.15 16.47
N GLN A 581 6.24 14.72 16.25
CA GLN A 581 6.68 15.12 14.91
C GLN A 581 6.83 13.94 13.93
N ASN A 582 6.94 12.73 14.47
CA ASN A 582 7.20 11.50 13.72
C ASN A 582 6.01 10.54 13.70
N SER A 583 4.92 10.79 14.45
CA SER A 583 3.74 9.91 14.45
C SER A 583 2.46 10.61 14.91
N ASN A 584 1.34 10.19 14.32
CA ASN A 584 -0.01 10.59 14.70
C ASN A 584 -0.79 9.50 15.45
N LEU A 585 -0.11 8.43 15.92
CA LEU A 585 -0.76 7.40 16.73
C LEU A 585 -1.10 7.93 18.14
N PRO A 586 -2.11 7.35 18.82
CA PRO A 586 -2.38 7.61 20.23
C PRO A 586 -1.18 7.28 21.12
N ILE A 587 -0.95 8.10 22.15
CA ILE A 587 0.14 7.92 23.12
C ILE A 587 -0.41 7.33 24.43
N VAL A 588 0.23 6.25 24.88
CA VAL A 588 0.13 5.72 26.24
C VAL A 588 1.32 6.26 27.05
N TYR A 589 1.08 7.37 27.74
CA TYR A 589 2.07 8.05 28.56
C TYR A 589 2.30 7.26 29.86
N THR A 590 3.53 6.80 30.08
CA THR A 590 3.86 5.89 31.18
C THR A 590 5.10 6.35 31.93
N VAL A 591 4.95 6.51 33.24
CA VAL A 591 6.06 6.61 34.20
C VAL A 591 6.02 5.32 35.02
N ARG A 592 6.95 4.38 34.77
CA ARG A 592 6.97 3.09 35.48
C ARG A 592 7.98 3.11 36.61
N THR A 593 7.55 2.78 37.83
CA THR A 593 8.41 2.74 39.00
C THR A 593 9.20 1.43 39.11
N GLU A 594 10.36 1.46 39.78
CA GLU A 594 11.20 0.28 40.02
C GLU A 594 10.44 -0.94 40.61
N PRO A 595 9.57 -0.79 41.64
CA PRO A 595 8.78 -1.92 42.15
C PRO A 595 7.86 -2.57 41.11
N GLN A 596 7.42 -1.81 40.10
CA GLN A 596 6.58 -2.30 39.00
C GLN A 596 7.37 -2.61 37.71
N ALA A 597 8.66 -2.95 37.84
CA ALA A 597 9.55 -3.29 36.73
C ALA A 597 9.90 -2.13 35.77
N GLY A 598 9.87 -0.89 36.28
CA GLY A 598 10.38 0.29 35.59
C GLY A 598 11.76 0.71 36.08
N LYS A 599 12.17 1.92 35.70
CA LYS A 599 13.43 2.54 36.13
C LYS A 599 13.23 3.82 36.96
N PHE A 600 11.98 4.26 37.16
CA PHE A 600 11.71 5.47 37.94
C PHE A 600 11.78 5.18 39.44
N ASN A 601 12.48 6.02 40.18
CA ASN A 601 12.64 5.86 41.62
C ASN A 601 11.30 6.10 42.34
N ALA A 602 10.75 5.05 42.95
CA ALA A 602 9.45 5.10 43.62
C ALA A 602 9.40 6.05 44.83
N SER A 603 10.55 6.47 45.38
CA SER A 603 10.59 7.45 46.48
C SER A 603 10.28 8.88 46.02
N TRP A 604 10.37 9.18 44.73
CA TRP A 604 10.13 10.51 44.17
C TRP A 604 8.65 10.73 43.83
N ILE A 605 7.78 10.47 44.82
CA ILE A 605 6.33 10.44 44.62
C ILE A 605 5.75 11.77 44.14
N ASN A 606 6.26 12.91 44.64
CA ASN A 606 5.79 14.23 44.21
C ASN A 606 6.11 14.48 42.73
N LEU A 607 7.31 14.09 42.29
CA LEU A 607 7.71 14.20 40.89
C LEU A 607 6.93 13.22 40.01
N TYR A 608 6.63 12.02 40.50
CA TYR A 608 5.72 11.10 39.81
C TYR A 608 4.36 11.75 39.55
N LEU A 609 3.74 12.34 40.57
CA LEU A 609 2.45 13.03 40.45
C LEU A 609 2.53 14.22 39.50
N GLU A 610 3.61 15.00 39.55
CA GLU A 610 3.87 16.10 38.62
C GLU A 610 3.95 15.60 37.17
N LEU A 611 4.69 14.51 36.90
CA LEU A 611 4.81 13.95 35.56
C LEU A 611 3.49 13.35 35.05
N ILE A 612 2.68 12.76 35.93
CA ILE A 612 1.32 12.30 35.59
C ILE A 612 0.43 13.49 35.21
N GLN A 613 0.54 14.61 35.93
CA GLN A 613 -0.17 15.84 35.62
C GLN A 613 0.24 16.39 34.25
N TRP A 614 1.53 16.42 33.94
CA TRP A 614 2.01 16.86 32.63
C TRP A 614 1.57 15.93 31.48
N GLY A 615 1.43 14.62 31.72
CA GLY A 615 0.84 13.71 30.73
C GLY A 615 -0.57 14.12 30.29
N HIS A 616 -1.39 14.61 31.23
CA HIS A 616 -2.71 15.18 30.94
C HIS A 616 -2.62 16.53 30.23
N HIS A 617 -1.76 17.41 30.74
CA HIS A 617 -1.58 18.77 30.22
C HIS A 617 -1.00 18.78 28.79
N TRP A 618 -0.17 17.81 28.42
CA TRP A 618 0.27 17.60 27.03
C TRP A 618 -0.79 16.90 26.17
N GLY A 619 -1.95 16.55 26.70
CA GLY A 619 -3.05 15.92 25.98
C GLY A 619 -2.70 14.54 25.43
N CYS A 620 -2.05 13.69 26.22
CA CYS A 620 -1.85 12.29 25.84
C CYS A 620 -3.16 11.51 25.91
N GLU A 621 -3.42 10.65 24.94
CA GLU A 621 -4.71 9.93 24.84
C GLU A 621 -4.90 8.93 26.00
N TYR A 622 -3.81 8.37 26.53
CA TYR A 622 -3.83 7.52 27.71
C TYR A 622 -2.71 7.92 28.69
N VAL A 623 -3.01 7.88 29.98
CA VAL A 623 -2.05 8.08 31.07
C VAL A 623 -2.07 6.86 31.99
N ASP A 624 -0.93 6.18 32.10
CA ASP A 624 -0.76 4.96 32.91
C ASP A 624 -0.45 5.32 34.36
N VAL A 625 -1.32 4.86 35.28
CA VAL A 625 -1.31 5.19 36.71
C VAL A 625 -1.21 3.93 37.54
N GLU A 626 -0.20 3.86 38.38
CA GLU A 626 0.09 2.70 39.23
C GLU A 626 -0.81 2.65 40.47
N ILE A 627 -1.87 1.84 40.43
CA ILE A 627 -2.93 1.87 41.46
C ILE A 627 -2.56 1.27 42.82
N ASN A 628 -1.47 0.50 42.89
CA ASN A 628 -0.98 -0.09 44.15
C ASN A 628 0.22 0.64 44.73
N THR A 629 0.86 1.53 43.96
CA THR A 629 1.99 2.35 44.43
C THR A 629 1.49 3.62 45.15
N LEU A 630 0.30 4.08 44.80
CA LEU A 630 -0.31 5.31 45.31
C LEU A 630 -1.30 5.06 46.45
N SER A 631 -1.37 6.02 47.38
CA SER A 631 -2.43 6.08 48.38
C SER A 631 -3.78 6.44 47.75
N ASP A 632 -4.89 6.13 48.44
CA ASP A 632 -6.24 6.43 47.94
C ASP A 632 -6.48 7.94 47.79
N GLU A 633 -5.85 8.78 48.62
CA GLU A 633 -5.90 10.24 48.50
C GLU A 633 -5.22 10.73 47.22
N GLN A 634 -4.05 10.17 46.89
CA GLN A 634 -3.33 10.51 45.65
C GLN A 634 -4.08 10.03 44.41
N LEU A 635 -4.66 8.83 44.45
CA LEU A 635 -5.51 8.33 43.37
C LEU A 635 -6.73 9.22 43.15
N LYS A 636 -7.37 9.65 44.24
CA LYS A 636 -8.48 10.60 44.18
C LYS A 636 -8.06 11.90 43.50
N SER A 637 -6.92 12.49 43.88
CA SER A 637 -6.42 13.73 43.24
C SER A 637 -6.15 13.55 41.74
N ILE A 638 -5.60 12.41 41.31
CA ILE A 638 -5.39 12.13 39.88
C ILE A 638 -6.72 12.00 39.13
N MET A 639 -7.72 11.35 39.74
CA MET A 639 -9.04 11.21 39.12
C MET A 639 -9.79 12.53 39.04
N GLU A 640 -9.68 13.39 40.06
CA GLU A 640 -10.21 14.76 40.05
C GLU A 640 -9.55 15.60 38.96
N LEU A 641 -8.22 15.50 38.80
CA LEU A 641 -7.51 16.10 37.67
C LEU A 641 -8.04 15.57 36.33
N ASN A 642 -8.17 14.25 36.17
CA ASN A 642 -8.59 13.62 34.92
C ASN A 642 -10.00 14.06 34.46
N GLN A 643 -10.89 14.44 35.38
CA GLN A 643 -12.20 14.99 35.03
C GLN A 643 -12.12 16.30 34.23
N LEU A 644 -11.03 17.06 34.37
CA LEU A 644 -10.77 18.25 33.55
C LEU A 644 -10.35 17.86 32.12
N TYR A 645 -9.89 16.63 31.90
CA TYR A 645 -9.32 16.16 30.63
C TYR A 645 -10.13 14.99 30.04
N PRO A 646 -11.37 15.22 29.56
CA PRO A 646 -12.25 14.15 29.09
C PRO A 646 -11.72 13.36 27.87
N ALA A 647 -10.76 13.93 27.14
CA ALA A 647 -10.07 13.26 26.03
C ALA A 647 -8.93 12.31 26.46
N THR A 648 -8.56 12.32 27.75
CA THR A 648 -7.44 11.55 28.32
C THR A 648 -7.99 10.39 29.15
N LYS A 649 -7.60 9.15 28.83
CA LYS A 649 -8.05 7.97 29.60
C LYS A 649 -6.98 7.45 30.54
N ILE A 650 -7.34 7.30 31.81
CA ILE A 650 -6.52 6.55 32.77
C ILE A 650 -6.40 5.07 32.39
N VAL A 651 -5.17 4.57 32.39
CA VAL A 651 -4.84 3.14 32.42
C VAL A 651 -4.46 2.80 33.86
N ALA A 652 -5.39 2.18 34.61
CA ALA A 652 -5.15 1.73 35.98
C ALA A 652 -4.26 0.48 35.94
N SER A 653 -2.99 0.64 36.30
CA SER A 653 -1.96 -0.37 36.06
C SER A 653 -1.40 -1.00 37.34
N PHE A 654 -1.11 -2.30 37.25
CA PHE A 654 -0.41 -3.08 38.27
C PHE A 654 0.50 -4.10 37.60
N HIS A 655 1.73 -4.23 38.11
CA HIS A 655 2.73 -5.21 37.65
C HIS A 655 3.27 -5.99 38.84
N ASP A 656 3.30 -7.32 38.72
CA ASP A 656 3.91 -8.24 39.66
C ASP A 656 5.16 -8.90 39.04
N PRO A 657 6.32 -8.22 39.03
CA PRO A 657 7.54 -8.79 38.48
C PRO A 657 8.12 -9.94 39.30
N GLN A 658 7.72 -10.08 40.56
CA GLN A 658 8.27 -11.06 41.50
C GLN A 658 7.43 -12.33 41.59
N HIS A 659 6.32 -12.43 40.84
CA HIS A 659 5.37 -13.55 40.90
C HIS A 659 4.87 -13.79 42.34
N GLN A 660 4.54 -12.72 43.07
CA GLN A 660 3.97 -12.79 44.40
C GLN A 660 2.46 -13.12 44.36
N TYR A 661 1.80 -12.86 43.23
CA TYR A 661 0.37 -12.94 43.07
C TYR A 661 0.00 -13.97 41.98
N SER A 662 -0.62 -15.09 42.38
CA SER A 662 -1.20 -16.05 41.42
C SER A 662 -2.51 -15.50 40.85
N TRP A 663 -2.78 -15.76 39.57
CA TRP A 663 -4.06 -15.41 38.93
C TRP A 663 -5.26 -16.13 39.56
N SER A 664 -5.02 -17.24 40.25
CA SER A 664 -6.05 -17.98 41.01
C SER A 664 -6.25 -17.45 42.43
N SER A 665 -5.43 -16.50 42.87
CA SER A 665 -5.52 -15.92 44.23
C SER A 665 -6.60 -14.83 44.32
N ASN A 666 -7.14 -14.65 45.53
CA ASN A 666 -8.02 -13.50 45.81
C ASN A 666 -7.27 -12.17 45.68
N ASP A 667 -5.96 -12.15 45.87
CA ASP A 667 -5.16 -10.93 45.82
C ASP A 667 -5.16 -10.29 44.42
N MET A 668 -5.05 -11.07 43.34
CA MET A 668 -5.21 -10.56 41.97
C MET A 668 -6.62 -10.01 41.72
N LYS A 669 -7.62 -10.67 42.30
CA LYS A 669 -9.02 -10.22 42.23
C LYS A 669 -9.23 -8.90 42.97
N ASP A 670 -8.54 -8.70 44.10
CA ASP A 670 -8.60 -7.47 44.87
C ASP A 670 -7.94 -6.31 44.12
N VAL A 671 -6.83 -6.54 43.42
CA VAL A 671 -6.24 -5.53 42.49
C VAL A 671 -7.24 -5.14 41.40
N TYR A 672 -7.88 -6.13 40.77
CA TYR A 672 -8.92 -5.86 39.76
C TYR A 672 -10.09 -5.07 40.33
N ASN A 673 -10.62 -5.48 41.49
CA ASN A 673 -11.73 -4.82 42.15
C ASN A 673 -11.39 -3.39 42.57
N LYS A 674 -10.15 -3.13 43.02
CA LYS A 674 -9.67 -1.78 43.32
C LYS A 674 -9.74 -0.88 42.09
N ALA A 675 -9.30 -1.37 40.92
CA ALA A 675 -9.38 -0.63 39.66
C ALA A 675 -10.84 -0.36 39.23
N VAL A 676 -11.71 -1.36 39.35
CA VAL A 676 -13.15 -1.24 39.04
C VAL A 676 -13.81 -0.19 39.94
N GLN A 677 -13.61 -0.29 41.26
CA GLN A 677 -14.17 0.65 42.23
C GLN A 677 -13.69 2.08 41.99
N LEU A 678 -12.41 2.28 41.66
CA LEU A 678 -11.85 3.58 41.32
C LEU A 678 -12.59 4.19 40.10
N PHE A 679 -12.78 3.41 39.03
CA PHE A 679 -13.48 3.88 37.84
C PHE A 679 -14.98 4.10 38.06
N GLU A 680 -15.66 3.21 38.78
CA GLU A 680 -17.08 3.36 39.11
C GLU A 680 -17.34 4.60 39.99
N HIS A 681 -16.52 4.81 41.02
CA HIS A 681 -16.64 5.96 41.94
C HIS A 681 -16.56 7.30 41.19
N HIS A 682 -15.65 7.41 40.22
CA HIS A 682 -15.44 8.63 39.44
C HIS A 682 -16.19 8.66 38.10
N ARG A 683 -17.04 7.66 37.81
CA ARG A 683 -17.77 7.49 36.53
C ARG A 683 -16.85 7.56 35.31
N HIS A 684 -15.65 7.02 35.43
CA HIS A 684 -14.61 7.10 34.43
C HIS A 684 -14.57 5.85 33.54
N GLN A 685 -14.42 6.03 32.23
CA GLN A 685 -14.27 4.92 31.27
C GLN A 685 -12.80 4.70 30.92
N GLY A 686 -12.04 4.19 31.88
CA GLY A 686 -10.60 3.90 31.74
C GLY A 686 -10.29 2.51 31.18
N VAL A 687 -9.00 2.14 31.27
CA VAL A 687 -8.46 0.82 30.89
C VAL A 687 -7.87 0.17 32.14
N ILE A 688 -8.16 -1.10 32.38
CA ILE A 688 -7.55 -1.85 33.48
C ILE A 688 -6.37 -2.65 32.93
N LYS A 689 -5.17 -2.51 33.52
CA LYS A 689 -3.94 -3.19 33.08
C LYS A 689 -3.33 -3.97 34.25
N ILE A 690 -3.44 -5.30 34.21
CA ILE A 690 -2.86 -6.19 35.23
C ILE A 690 -1.82 -7.07 34.57
N VAL A 691 -0.59 -7.02 35.08
CA VAL A 691 0.55 -7.71 34.49
C VAL A 691 1.18 -8.64 35.53
N GLY A 692 1.02 -9.94 35.34
CA GLY A 692 1.69 -10.96 36.14
C GLY A 692 3.07 -11.33 35.58
N TYR A 693 3.72 -12.30 36.21
CA TYR A 693 4.93 -12.95 35.69
C TYR A 693 4.66 -14.44 35.53
N ALA A 694 5.03 -15.06 34.39
CA ALA A 694 4.88 -16.50 34.22
C ALA A 694 6.20 -17.23 34.55
N GLN A 695 6.18 -18.06 35.58
CA GLN A 695 7.25 -19.01 35.90
C GLN A 695 7.10 -20.31 35.09
N HIS A 696 5.87 -20.65 34.68
CA HIS A 696 5.53 -21.85 33.93
C HIS A 696 4.41 -21.57 32.92
N PHE A 697 4.12 -22.54 32.04
CA PHE A 697 3.02 -22.42 31.07
C PHE A 697 1.64 -22.26 31.73
N TYR A 698 1.40 -22.96 32.84
CA TYR A 698 0.10 -22.98 33.55
C TYR A 698 -0.35 -21.60 34.05
N ASP A 699 0.58 -20.68 34.33
CA ASP A 699 0.25 -19.31 34.75
C ASP A 699 -0.57 -18.55 33.69
N ASN A 700 -0.43 -18.90 32.40
CA ASN A 700 -1.27 -18.34 31.33
C ASN A 700 -2.68 -18.94 31.35
N ILE A 701 -2.83 -20.20 31.75
CA ILE A 701 -4.14 -20.84 31.84
C ILE A 701 -4.92 -20.24 33.00
N GLU A 702 -4.28 -20.04 34.15
CA GLU A 702 -4.90 -19.35 35.29
C GLU A 702 -5.34 -17.92 34.92
N LEU A 703 -4.50 -17.19 34.17
CA LEU A 703 -4.85 -15.87 33.64
C LEU A 703 -6.09 -15.92 32.74
N GLU A 704 -6.18 -16.86 31.81
CA GLU A 704 -7.33 -16.96 30.91
C GLU A 704 -8.61 -17.41 31.62
N VAL A 705 -8.50 -18.25 32.66
CA VAL A 705 -9.64 -18.54 33.56
C VAL A 705 -10.09 -17.26 34.26
N PHE A 706 -9.17 -16.52 34.87
CA PHE A 706 -9.46 -15.25 35.53
C PHE A 706 -10.10 -14.23 34.56
N ARG A 707 -9.58 -14.11 33.33
CA ARG A 707 -10.14 -13.25 32.28
C ARG A 707 -11.57 -13.66 31.95
N HIS A 708 -11.84 -14.96 31.80
CA HIS A 708 -13.18 -15.45 31.49
C HIS A 708 -14.18 -15.18 32.62
N GLU A 709 -13.75 -15.26 33.88
CA GLU A 709 -14.61 -14.94 35.03
C GLU A 709 -15.05 -13.47 35.06
N ILE A 710 -14.14 -12.54 34.74
CA ILE A 710 -14.42 -11.11 34.85
C ILE A 710 -14.93 -10.48 33.54
N ASP A 711 -14.61 -11.06 32.39
CA ASP A 711 -14.96 -10.56 31.06
C ASP A 711 -15.27 -11.72 30.10
N PRO A 712 -16.38 -12.43 30.32
CA PRO A 712 -16.72 -13.65 29.57
C PRO A 712 -16.93 -13.40 28.07
N HIS A 713 -17.29 -12.17 27.69
CA HIS A 713 -17.53 -11.77 26.31
C HIS A 713 -16.32 -11.07 25.65
N GLN A 714 -15.27 -10.77 26.43
CA GLN A 714 -14.06 -10.07 25.98
C GLN A 714 -14.33 -8.68 25.38
N ASP A 715 -15.34 -7.99 25.90
CA ASP A 715 -15.79 -6.69 25.42
C ASP A 715 -15.21 -5.53 26.25
N LYS A 716 -14.57 -5.82 27.38
CA LYS A 716 -13.99 -4.78 28.25
C LYS A 716 -12.63 -4.32 27.71
N LYS A 717 -12.32 -3.04 27.92
CA LYS A 717 -11.01 -2.44 27.61
C LYS A 717 -10.01 -2.81 28.71
N ILE A 718 -9.48 -4.03 28.64
CA ILE A 718 -8.60 -4.59 29.65
C ILE A 718 -7.33 -5.13 28.99
N ILE A 719 -6.19 -4.88 29.62
CA ILE A 719 -4.90 -5.48 29.31
C ILE A 719 -4.56 -6.46 30.44
N MET A 720 -4.54 -7.76 30.14
CA MET A 720 -4.09 -8.78 31.09
C MET A 720 -3.06 -9.66 30.42
N ILE A 721 -1.84 -9.67 30.95
CA ILE A 721 -0.72 -10.43 30.37
C ILE A 721 0.22 -10.92 31.47
N ASN A 722 1.02 -11.92 31.14
CA ASN A 722 2.17 -12.38 31.90
C ASN A 722 3.47 -11.93 31.22
N MET A 723 4.43 -11.47 32.02
CA MET A 723 5.81 -11.24 31.62
C MET A 723 6.60 -12.55 31.60
N GLY A 724 7.81 -12.48 31.03
CA GLY A 724 8.74 -13.60 30.99
C GLY A 724 8.56 -14.48 29.75
N PRO A 725 9.51 -15.38 29.47
CA PRO A 725 9.50 -16.23 28.27
C PRO A 725 8.28 -17.16 28.22
N TYR A 726 7.80 -17.63 29.38
CA TYR A 726 6.59 -18.46 29.47
C TYR A 726 5.29 -17.66 29.31
N GLY A 727 5.32 -16.33 29.47
CA GLY A 727 4.14 -15.47 29.40
C GLY A 727 3.67 -15.12 27.98
N LYS A 728 4.40 -15.54 26.94
CA LYS A 728 4.13 -15.18 25.54
C LYS A 728 2.69 -15.49 25.09
N LEU A 729 2.10 -16.60 25.56
CA LEU A 729 0.73 -16.99 25.22
C LEU A 729 -0.28 -15.91 25.64
N SER A 730 -0.18 -15.39 26.86
CA SER A 730 -1.10 -14.36 27.35
C SER A 730 -1.09 -13.06 26.50
N ARG A 731 0.01 -12.74 25.83
CA ARG A 731 0.09 -11.60 24.90
C ARG A 731 -0.66 -11.86 23.60
N VAL A 732 -0.65 -13.11 23.14
CA VAL A 732 -1.41 -13.56 21.98
C VAL A 732 -2.90 -13.52 22.27
N THR A 733 -3.34 -13.97 23.45
CA THR A 733 -4.75 -14.03 23.84
C THR A 733 -5.34 -12.68 24.27
N ASN A 734 -4.52 -11.74 24.72
CA ASN A 734 -4.96 -10.39 25.03
C ASN A 734 -5.44 -9.67 23.75
N ASN A 735 -6.65 -9.10 23.76
CA ASN A 735 -7.23 -8.47 22.58
C ASN A 735 -7.02 -6.96 22.53
N PHE A 736 -7.05 -6.26 23.66
CA PHE A 736 -7.00 -4.81 23.68
C PHE A 736 -5.63 -4.30 24.06
N LEU A 737 -5.05 -3.40 23.25
CA LEU A 737 -3.77 -2.73 23.51
C LEU A 737 -2.67 -3.70 23.98
N SER A 738 -2.48 -4.76 23.20
CA SER A 738 -1.49 -5.80 23.48
C SER A 738 -0.08 -5.21 23.37
N PRO A 739 0.75 -5.27 24.42
CA PRO A 739 2.09 -4.69 24.36
C PRO A 739 2.98 -5.52 23.43
N ALA A 740 3.50 -4.87 22.40
CA ALA A 740 4.32 -5.46 21.34
C ALA A 740 5.70 -4.77 21.24
N THR A 741 6.58 -5.38 20.45
CA THR A 741 7.88 -4.82 20.06
C THR A 741 8.02 -4.78 18.54
N HIS A 742 9.20 -4.40 18.05
CA HIS A 742 9.55 -4.45 16.64
C HIS A 742 10.97 -5.02 16.50
N PRO A 743 11.26 -5.92 15.52
CA PRO A 743 12.56 -6.62 15.43
C PRO A 743 13.78 -5.71 15.26
N VAL A 744 13.56 -4.49 14.77
CA VAL A 744 14.59 -3.47 14.52
C VAL A 744 14.75 -2.49 15.69
N LEU A 745 13.99 -2.65 16.77
CA LEU A 745 14.25 -1.88 18.00
C LEU A 745 15.57 -2.35 18.63
N PRO A 746 16.39 -1.42 19.14
CA PRO A 746 17.68 -1.76 19.73
C PRO A 746 17.56 -2.60 21.01
N MET A 747 16.42 -2.49 21.69
CA MET A 747 16.12 -3.20 22.93
C MET A 747 14.63 -3.55 22.98
N VAL A 748 14.33 -4.66 23.65
CA VAL A 748 12.96 -5.06 23.98
C VAL A 748 12.61 -4.47 25.35
N ALA A 749 11.41 -3.89 25.49
CA ALA A 749 11.04 -3.13 26.69
C ALA A 749 10.70 -4.02 27.89
N ALA A 750 10.26 -5.25 27.66
CA ALA A 750 9.99 -6.24 28.71
C ALA A 750 10.24 -7.67 28.23
N PRO A 751 10.67 -8.60 29.12
CA PRO A 751 10.85 -10.01 28.77
C PRO A 751 9.57 -10.64 28.21
N GLY A 752 9.73 -11.43 27.15
CA GLY A 752 8.63 -12.17 26.51
C GLY A 752 7.74 -11.33 25.58
N GLN A 753 8.10 -10.08 25.26
CA GLN A 753 7.42 -9.34 24.20
C GLN A 753 7.56 -10.03 22.84
N LEU A 754 6.50 -9.93 22.04
CA LEU A 754 6.42 -10.40 20.66
C LEU A 754 6.26 -9.19 19.75
N SER A 755 6.77 -9.28 18.53
CA SER A 755 6.51 -8.26 17.52
C SER A 755 5.05 -8.26 17.08
N VAL A 756 4.57 -7.13 16.52
CA VAL A 756 3.21 -7.05 15.95
C VAL A 756 2.98 -8.15 14.89
N ALA A 757 4.00 -8.42 14.07
CA ALA A 757 3.96 -9.48 13.07
C ALA A 757 3.86 -10.88 13.70
N GLU A 758 4.63 -11.17 14.75
CA GLU A 758 4.56 -12.45 15.47
C GLU A 758 3.20 -12.64 16.16
N LEU A 759 2.66 -11.59 16.81
CA LEU A 759 1.33 -11.62 17.41
C LEU A 759 0.27 -11.95 16.35
N SER A 760 0.27 -11.23 15.22
CA SER A 760 -0.68 -11.46 14.14
C SER A 760 -0.54 -12.85 13.53
N ALA A 761 0.69 -13.34 13.31
CA ALA A 761 0.93 -14.67 12.76
C ALA A 761 0.39 -15.78 13.67
N ILE A 762 0.69 -15.72 14.98
CA ILE A 762 0.24 -16.74 15.93
C ILE A 762 -1.29 -16.70 16.08
N ARG A 763 -1.88 -15.51 16.17
CA ARG A 763 -3.34 -15.37 16.26
C ARG A 763 -4.07 -15.93 15.04
N LYS A 764 -3.50 -15.73 13.85
CA LYS A 764 -3.99 -16.32 12.61
C LYS A 764 -3.90 -17.84 12.63
N GLU A 765 -2.78 -18.41 13.07
CA GLU A 765 -2.61 -19.87 13.20
C GLU A 765 -3.59 -20.48 14.21
N LEU A 766 -3.91 -19.75 15.28
CA LEU A 766 -4.89 -20.15 16.29
C LEU A 766 -6.35 -19.81 15.91
N ALA A 767 -6.60 -19.30 14.70
CA ALA A 767 -7.91 -18.88 14.21
C ALA A 767 -8.63 -17.85 15.13
N MET A 768 -7.84 -17.01 15.81
CA MET A 768 -8.34 -15.92 16.66
C MET A 768 -8.72 -14.68 15.84
N ASP A 769 -8.27 -14.60 14.59
CA ASP A 769 -8.60 -13.55 13.62
C ASP A 769 -9.89 -13.94 12.86
N LYS A 770 -11.05 -13.66 13.47
CA LYS A 770 -12.38 -13.76 12.81
C LYS A 770 -13.06 -12.42 12.69
#